data_AF-A0A671PKS0-F1
#
_entry.id   AF-A0A671PKS0-F1
#
_cell.length_a   1.000
_cell.length_b   1.000
_cell.length_c   1.000
_cell.angle_alpha   90.00
_cell.angle_beta   90.00
_cell.angle_gamma   90.00
#
_symmetry.space_group_name_H-M   'P 1'
#
loop_
_entity.id
_entity.type
_entity.pdbx_description
1 polymer ?
#
loop_
_entity_poly.entity_id
_entity_poly.type
_entity_poly.pdbx_seq_one_letter_code
_entity_poly.pdbx_strand_id
1 'polypeptide(L)'
;MLSFTFINCQYFKTRILSLGGITVSIIAFVFTIKFLCELAARVVSFLQNDDPARHGDRSIYDYVRGNYLDPRSCKVSWDWKEPQEVGQTMSFRVQLFYKNGQPFPAHRPVGLRVNITHIELALEVPVTQEVLQEPESNVVKVAFTVRKAGRYEVAVKLGGLNVAYSPYYKIFQPGTVVPSKTKIAYHFSTLVLTYGQQHTLQIEPRDEYGNPTSNSVSLVDEVNYSLSIKGVSGPSLDDCYSTSVSSNKPQCQVLMRLTFRKKGCFRACISYRDQPLSNGEFDIIVLSENEKNCVEKNVSTPGISIYFEAYLYSMGTYSSCPWQFLASSQLALQRRPSMGDDEEEHDSPVEGQSEKVKKPKKVYCYISPKQFSVKEFYLKIIPWRLFTFRVCPGTKFTYHGPDPVHRYLTLVVDDGIQPPVELSCKDRNIMAATFIRFLHKNIGGSETFQDKVNFFQRELRHIHSKRPRTKTCLKISRHSLLESSLKATRNFSVSDWSKNFEVVFQDEEALDWGGPRREWFELICKALFDTNNQLFTRFSDNNQGLVHPNADRPPHLRVKMYEFTGRVVGKCLYESALGGTYKQLVRARFTRSFLAQIIGLRMNYKYFETDDEEFYKTKVCFILNNDVSEMDLLFAEEKYSKSGHLEKVVELISGGAQIAVTNENKIHYLNLLAQYRLASQVRDEVEHFLKGLNELVPENLLAIFDENELELLMCGTGDINVQDFKAHAVIVGGSWHFREKVMKWFWAVVSSFTQEELARLLQFTTGSSQLPPGGFNTLCPSFQIIAAPTHSTLPTAHTCFNQLCLPTYDSYEELHKLLKLAISEGSEGFGML
;
A
#
# COMPACT_ATOMS: atom_id res chain seq x y z
N MET A 1 26.93 -121.40 4.97
CA MET A 1 28.17 -121.95 5.55
C MET A 1 29.11 -120.77 5.80
N LEU A 2 29.74 -120.74 6.97
CA LEU A 2 30.53 -119.63 7.52
C LEU A 2 31.70 -119.13 6.64
N SER A 3 32.09 -117.86 6.89
CA SER A 3 33.47 -117.32 6.96
C SER A 3 33.80 -116.13 6.03
N PHE A 4 34.66 -115.25 6.57
CA PHE A 4 35.39 -114.12 5.97
C PHE A 4 34.70 -112.76 5.84
N THR A 5 34.87 -111.89 6.85
CA THR A 5 35.08 -110.44 6.62
C THR A 5 35.49 -109.74 7.92
N PHE A 6 36.78 -109.44 8.12
CA PHE A 6 37.22 -108.42 9.10
C PHE A 6 38.64 -107.91 8.81
N ILE A 7 38.90 -107.43 7.60
CA ILE A 7 40.04 -106.55 7.30
C ILE A 7 39.58 -105.55 6.22
N ASN A 8 38.92 -104.44 6.61
CA ASN A 8 38.77 -103.25 5.74
C ASN A 8 38.20 -101.98 6.41
N CYS A 9 38.24 -101.85 7.74
CA CYS A 9 37.58 -100.72 8.41
C CYS A 9 38.50 -99.50 8.68
N GLN A 10 39.82 -99.58 8.41
CA GLN A 10 40.74 -98.46 8.69
C GLN A 10 41.10 -97.57 7.48
N TYR A 11 40.92 -98.04 6.24
CA TYR A 11 41.24 -97.26 5.04
C TYR A 11 40.09 -96.37 4.54
N PHE A 12 38.84 -96.68 4.90
CA PHE A 12 37.66 -95.93 4.44
C PHE A 12 37.37 -94.66 5.25
N LYS A 13 37.86 -94.58 6.50
CA LYS A 13 37.66 -93.42 7.37
C LYS A 13 38.52 -92.21 6.94
N THR A 14 39.66 -92.44 6.30
CA THR A 14 40.60 -91.36 5.90
C THR A 14 40.21 -90.70 4.57
N ARG A 15 39.54 -91.40 3.65
CA ARG A 15 39.12 -90.84 2.34
C ARG A 15 37.87 -89.95 2.42
N ILE A 16 36.90 -90.28 3.27
CA ILE A 16 35.65 -89.52 3.44
C ILE A 16 35.91 -88.17 4.14
N LEU A 17 36.87 -88.12 5.09
CA LEU A 17 37.33 -86.88 5.70
C LEU A 17 38.07 -85.95 4.70
N SER A 18 38.81 -86.51 3.73
CA SER A 18 39.49 -85.70 2.71
C SER A 18 38.52 -85.11 1.66
N LEU A 19 37.51 -85.88 1.24
CA LEU A 19 36.51 -85.42 0.26
C LEU A 19 35.58 -84.35 0.86
N GLY A 20 35.13 -84.53 2.11
CA GLY A 20 34.36 -83.49 2.81
C GLY A 20 35.16 -82.20 3.03
N GLY A 21 36.46 -82.29 3.28
CA GLY A 21 37.35 -81.13 3.37
C GLY A 21 37.55 -80.39 2.04
N ILE A 22 37.55 -81.11 0.91
CA ILE A 22 37.68 -80.52 -0.43
C ILE A 22 36.38 -79.82 -0.85
N THR A 23 35.20 -80.40 -0.62
CA THR A 23 33.92 -79.74 -0.96
C THR A 23 33.65 -78.52 -0.09
N VAL A 24 33.97 -78.58 1.21
CA VAL A 24 33.90 -77.42 2.11
C VAL A 24 34.91 -76.35 1.69
N SER A 25 36.12 -76.73 1.25
CA SER A 25 37.11 -75.80 0.71
C SER A 25 36.67 -75.16 -0.61
N ILE A 26 36.05 -75.90 -1.52
CA ILE A 26 35.55 -75.35 -2.80
C ILE A 26 34.38 -74.39 -2.56
N ILE A 27 33.44 -74.75 -1.68
CA ILE A 27 32.33 -73.86 -1.30
C ILE A 27 32.88 -72.61 -0.61
N ALA A 28 33.77 -72.76 0.37
CA ALA A 28 34.44 -71.64 1.01
C ALA A 28 35.19 -70.79 -0.02
N PHE A 29 35.88 -71.39 -0.99
CA PHE A 29 36.62 -70.68 -2.04
C PHE A 29 35.70 -69.91 -2.98
N VAL A 30 34.56 -70.47 -3.40
CA VAL A 30 33.55 -69.78 -4.23
C VAL A 30 32.91 -68.62 -3.45
N PHE A 31 32.57 -68.82 -2.18
CA PHE A 31 32.10 -67.73 -1.32
C PHE A 31 33.17 -66.65 -1.11
N THR A 32 34.43 -67.06 -0.99
CA THR A 32 35.58 -66.13 -0.86
C THR A 32 35.79 -65.34 -2.14
N ILE A 33 35.72 -65.97 -3.32
CA ILE A 33 35.81 -65.28 -4.61
C ILE A 33 34.64 -64.32 -4.79
N LYS A 34 33.41 -64.76 -4.51
CA LYS A 34 32.23 -63.89 -4.60
C LYS A 34 32.36 -62.69 -3.67
N PHE A 35 32.80 -62.92 -2.44
CA PHE A 35 33.09 -61.86 -1.47
C PHE A 35 34.19 -60.91 -1.96
N LEU A 36 35.28 -61.44 -2.52
CA LEU A 36 36.39 -60.63 -3.07
C LEU A 36 35.95 -59.82 -4.30
N CYS A 37 35.12 -60.37 -5.17
CA CYS A 37 34.56 -59.66 -6.32
C CYS A 37 33.59 -58.55 -5.89
N GLU A 38 32.72 -58.82 -4.92
CA GLU A 38 31.83 -57.79 -4.33
C GLU A 38 32.63 -56.72 -3.59
N LEU A 39 33.69 -57.10 -2.88
CA LEU A 39 34.61 -56.19 -2.21
C LEU A 39 35.34 -55.30 -3.23
N ALA A 40 35.88 -55.90 -4.29
CA ALA A 40 36.55 -55.18 -5.37
C ALA A 40 35.61 -54.20 -6.08
N ALA A 41 34.37 -54.61 -6.36
CA ALA A 41 33.35 -53.73 -6.94
C ALA A 41 33.03 -52.53 -6.03
N ARG A 42 32.95 -52.73 -4.70
CA ARG A 42 32.76 -51.65 -3.73
C ARG A 42 33.97 -50.72 -3.65
N VAL A 43 35.18 -51.26 -3.71
CA VAL A 43 36.42 -50.45 -3.74
C VAL A 43 36.54 -49.63 -5.01
N VAL A 44 36.21 -50.19 -6.18
CA VAL A 44 36.21 -49.45 -7.45
C VAL A 44 35.14 -48.34 -7.44
N SER A 45 33.94 -48.62 -6.93
CA SER A 45 32.87 -47.62 -6.77
C SER A 45 33.24 -46.50 -5.80
N PHE A 46 34.03 -46.79 -4.76
CA PHE A 46 34.58 -45.77 -3.85
C PHE A 46 35.53 -44.83 -4.59
N LEU A 47 36.49 -45.38 -5.34
CA LEU A 47 37.47 -44.60 -6.11
C LEU A 47 36.84 -43.77 -7.24
N GLN A 48 35.70 -44.20 -7.78
CA GLN A 48 34.99 -43.48 -8.85
C GLN A 48 34.06 -42.35 -8.35
N ASN A 49 33.59 -42.41 -7.11
CA ASN A 49 32.64 -41.44 -6.53
C ASN A 49 33.29 -40.50 -5.49
N ASP A 50 34.63 -40.50 -5.40
CA ASP A 50 35.36 -39.69 -4.42
C ASP A 50 35.38 -38.23 -4.88
N ASP A 51 34.60 -37.40 -4.18
CA ASP A 51 34.45 -35.97 -4.45
C ASP A 51 35.45 -35.22 -3.54
N PRO A 52 36.48 -34.53 -4.09
CA PRO A 52 37.61 -33.99 -3.32
C PRO A 52 37.22 -32.92 -2.28
N ALA A 53 35.98 -32.42 -2.31
CA ALA A 53 35.47 -31.47 -1.32
C ALA A 53 35.00 -32.12 0.01
N ARG A 54 35.02 -33.45 0.15
CA ARG A 54 34.52 -34.19 1.33
C ARG A 54 35.61 -34.95 2.10
N HIS A 55 36.82 -34.40 2.15
CA HIS A 55 37.92 -34.96 2.95
C HIS A 55 37.78 -34.62 4.43
N GLY A 56 37.12 -35.53 5.16
CA GLY A 56 37.14 -35.62 6.62
C GLY A 56 36.50 -36.92 7.07
N ASP A 57 37.33 -37.88 7.51
CA ASP A 57 36.96 -39.11 8.25
C ASP A 57 36.24 -40.26 7.53
N ARG A 58 36.61 -40.64 6.31
CA ARG A 58 36.07 -41.88 5.68
C ARG A 58 37.16 -42.87 5.32
N SER A 59 37.20 -44.01 6.01
CA SER A 59 38.05 -45.13 5.62
C SER A 59 37.37 -45.98 4.53
N ILE A 60 38.16 -46.59 3.64
CA ILE A 60 37.67 -47.58 2.65
C ILE A 60 36.87 -48.71 3.32
N TYR A 61 37.22 -49.02 4.57
CA TYR A 61 36.55 -49.99 5.41
C TYR A 61 35.11 -49.57 5.76
N ASP A 62 34.88 -48.29 6.05
CA ASP A 62 33.53 -47.76 6.32
C ASP A 62 32.66 -47.76 5.06
N TYR A 63 33.23 -47.50 3.88
CA TYR A 63 32.52 -47.61 2.61
C TYR A 63 32.08 -49.04 2.31
N VAL A 64 32.99 -50.01 2.48
CA VAL A 64 32.72 -51.43 2.26
C VAL A 64 31.64 -51.95 3.22
N ARG A 65 31.66 -51.53 4.49
CA ARG A 65 30.64 -51.91 5.48
C ARG A 65 29.33 -51.15 5.36
N GLY A 66 29.24 -50.16 4.48
CA GLY A 66 28.06 -49.31 4.34
C GLY A 66 27.86 -48.35 5.51
N ASN A 67 28.92 -48.06 6.28
CA ASN A 67 28.95 -47.12 7.40
C ASN A 67 29.10 -45.66 6.93
N TYR A 68 28.44 -45.31 5.83
CA TYR A 68 28.35 -43.94 5.35
C TYR A 68 26.89 -43.55 5.16
N LEU A 69 26.60 -42.27 5.38
CA LEU A 69 25.28 -41.70 5.22
C LEU A 69 24.85 -41.76 3.73
N ASP A 70 23.73 -42.42 3.44
CA ASP A 70 23.20 -42.56 2.08
C ASP A 70 21.89 -41.76 1.94
N PRO A 71 21.84 -40.70 1.10
CA PRO A 71 20.61 -39.94 0.84
C PRO A 71 19.44 -40.82 0.39
N ARG A 72 19.70 -41.93 -0.32
CA ARG A 72 18.65 -42.84 -0.81
C ARG A 72 18.07 -43.76 0.27
N SER A 73 18.83 -43.99 1.35
CA SER A 73 18.36 -44.78 2.50
C SER A 73 17.59 -43.93 3.52
N CYS A 74 17.68 -42.60 3.43
CA CYS A 74 16.95 -41.68 4.31
C CYS A 74 15.44 -41.69 4.00
N LYS A 75 14.62 -41.46 5.03
CA LYS A 75 13.16 -41.44 4.92
C LYS A 75 12.60 -40.10 5.37
N VAL A 76 11.53 -39.67 4.71
CA VAL A 76 10.80 -38.44 5.07
C VAL A 76 9.37 -38.82 5.47
N SER A 77 8.95 -38.37 6.65
CA SER A 77 7.59 -38.55 7.17
C SER A 77 6.97 -37.23 7.56
N TRP A 78 5.70 -37.02 7.18
CA TRP A 78 4.98 -35.76 7.39
C TRP A 78 4.15 -35.83 8.66
N ASP A 79 4.18 -34.78 9.50
CA ASP A 79 3.43 -34.74 10.78
C ASP A 79 2.01 -34.16 10.62
N TRP A 80 1.49 -34.10 9.40
CA TRP A 80 0.15 -33.60 9.09
C TRP A 80 -0.55 -34.46 8.04
N LYS A 81 -1.86 -34.22 7.84
CA LYS A 81 -2.68 -34.84 6.80
C LYS A 81 -3.00 -33.83 5.70
N GLU A 82 -3.00 -34.29 4.46
CA GLU A 82 -3.34 -33.44 3.31
C GLU A 82 -4.83 -33.51 2.97
N PRO A 83 -5.41 -32.41 2.44
CA PRO A 83 -4.82 -31.07 2.32
C PRO A 83 -4.79 -30.32 3.67
N GLN A 84 -3.86 -29.37 3.83
CA GLN A 84 -3.69 -28.59 5.06
C GLN A 84 -3.92 -27.10 4.78
N GLU A 85 -4.56 -26.39 5.70
CA GLU A 85 -4.73 -24.94 5.62
C GLU A 85 -3.43 -24.18 5.91
N VAL A 86 -3.29 -23.01 5.28
CA VAL A 86 -2.17 -22.09 5.55
C VAL A 86 -2.21 -21.52 6.98
N GLY A 87 -1.05 -21.07 7.44
CA GLY A 87 -0.89 -20.32 8.69
C GLY A 87 -0.47 -21.14 9.91
N GLN A 88 -0.79 -22.43 9.94
CA GLN A 88 -0.30 -23.30 11.00
C GLN A 88 1.16 -23.70 10.75
N THR A 89 1.95 -23.74 11.83
CA THR A 89 3.31 -24.28 11.78
C THR A 89 3.22 -25.79 11.66
N MET A 90 3.84 -26.33 10.63
CA MET A 90 3.85 -27.76 10.33
C MET A 90 5.27 -28.28 10.39
N SER A 91 5.40 -29.59 10.61
CA SER A 91 6.69 -30.23 10.61
C SER A 91 6.71 -31.54 9.84
N PHE A 92 7.89 -31.89 9.38
CA PHE A 92 8.19 -33.22 8.89
C PHE A 92 9.51 -33.69 9.46
N ARG A 93 9.71 -35.00 9.45
CA ARG A 93 10.86 -35.66 10.01
C ARG A 93 11.69 -36.28 8.90
N VAL A 94 12.98 -35.96 8.89
CA VAL A 94 13.99 -36.59 8.03
C VAL A 94 14.75 -37.58 8.89
N GLN A 95 14.50 -38.87 8.65
CA GLN A 95 15.19 -39.97 9.32
C GLN A 95 16.45 -40.32 8.54
N LEU A 96 17.60 -40.20 9.19
CA LEU A 96 18.91 -40.43 8.60
C LEU A 96 19.35 -41.88 8.85
N PHE A 97 19.82 -42.53 7.79
CA PHE A 97 20.29 -43.91 7.84
C PHE A 97 21.63 -44.07 7.11
N TYR A 98 22.48 -44.93 7.67
CA TYR A 98 23.63 -45.46 6.98
C TYR A 98 23.20 -46.35 5.79
N LYS A 99 24.08 -46.59 4.82
CA LYS A 99 23.79 -47.48 3.69
C LYS A 99 23.39 -48.88 4.12
N ASN A 100 23.96 -49.37 5.23
CA ASN A 100 23.65 -50.67 5.83
C ASN A 100 22.33 -50.71 6.63
N GLY A 101 21.58 -49.62 6.69
CA GLY A 101 20.27 -49.53 7.34
C GLY A 101 20.30 -49.15 8.82
N GLN A 102 21.48 -48.98 9.44
CA GLN A 102 21.57 -48.52 10.83
C GLN A 102 21.22 -47.02 10.95
N PRO A 103 20.62 -46.58 12.07
CA PRO A 103 20.35 -45.16 12.34
C PRO A 103 21.63 -44.30 12.32
N PHE A 104 21.61 -43.18 11.60
CA PHE A 104 22.73 -42.23 11.57
C PHE A 104 22.50 -41.08 12.55
N PRO A 105 23.34 -40.87 13.58
CA PRO A 105 23.15 -39.79 14.54
C PRO A 105 23.33 -38.40 13.90
N ALA A 106 22.29 -37.57 13.95
CA ALA A 106 22.23 -36.27 13.29
C ALA A 106 23.03 -35.16 13.98
N HIS A 107 23.62 -35.40 15.17
CA HIS A 107 24.56 -34.48 15.81
C HIS A 107 25.90 -34.37 15.06
N ARG A 108 26.17 -35.25 14.09
CA ARG A 108 27.31 -35.14 13.19
C ARG A 108 26.99 -34.17 12.04
N PRO A 109 27.98 -33.46 11.47
CA PRO A 109 27.74 -32.60 10.30
C PRO A 109 27.26 -33.44 9.10
N VAL A 110 25.99 -33.27 8.74
CA VAL A 110 25.29 -34.09 7.72
C VAL A 110 25.05 -33.36 6.40
N GLY A 111 25.27 -32.04 6.35
CA GLY A 111 25.07 -31.23 5.13
C GLY A 111 23.62 -31.28 4.61
N LEU A 112 22.64 -31.42 5.52
CA LEU A 112 21.21 -31.43 5.20
C LEU A 112 20.78 -30.01 4.80
N ARG A 113 20.18 -29.89 3.62
CA ARG A 113 19.57 -28.66 3.11
C ARG A 113 18.14 -28.94 2.74
N VAL A 114 17.22 -28.14 3.25
CA VAL A 114 15.81 -28.18 2.89
C VAL A 114 15.47 -26.85 2.25
N ASN A 115 14.92 -26.89 1.03
CA ASN A 115 14.36 -25.72 0.39
C ASN A 115 12.89 -25.97 0.07
N ILE A 116 12.03 -25.02 0.45
CA ILE A 116 10.58 -25.10 0.24
C ILE A 116 10.19 -23.88 -0.59
N THR A 117 9.62 -24.09 -1.77
CA THR A 117 9.32 -23.00 -2.72
C THR A 117 7.90 -23.09 -3.24
N HIS A 118 7.20 -21.96 -3.26
CA HIS A 118 5.91 -21.84 -3.94
C HIS A 118 6.11 -21.88 -5.45
N ILE A 119 5.43 -22.79 -6.15
CA ILE A 119 5.70 -23.08 -7.57
C ILE A 119 5.33 -21.90 -8.46
N GLU A 120 4.15 -21.31 -8.28
CA GLU A 120 3.67 -20.22 -9.12
C GLU A 120 4.32 -18.87 -8.82
N LEU A 121 4.69 -18.63 -7.55
CA LEU A 121 5.18 -17.34 -7.08
C LEU A 121 6.71 -17.30 -6.90
N ALA A 122 7.39 -18.43 -7.05
CA ALA A 122 8.82 -18.59 -6.76
C ALA A 122 9.22 -18.07 -5.36
N LEU A 123 8.33 -18.20 -4.38
CA LEU A 123 8.54 -17.72 -3.01
C LEU A 123 9.19 -18.80 -2.16
N GLU A 124 10.39 -18.54 -1.64
CA GLU A 124 11.08 -19.44 -0.69
C GLU A 124 10.50 -19.31 0.72
N VAL A 125 10.37 -20.44 1.41
CA VAL A 125 9.82 -20.53 2.77
C VAL A 125 10.95 -20.86 3.75
N PRO A 126 11.17 -20.03 4.78
CA PRO A 126 12.17 -20.32 5.80
C PRO A 126 11.78 -21.56 6.59
N VAL A 127 12.80 -22.35 6.94
CA VAL A 127 12.64 -23.59 7.72
C VAL A 127 13.54 -23.56 8.94
N THR A 128 13.07 -24.13 10.05
CA THR A 128 13.88 -24.40 11.24
C THR A 128 14.16 -25.89 11.31
N GLN A 129 15.39 -26.27 11.66
CA GLN A 129 15.80 -27.66 11.80
C GLN A 129 16.21 -27.93 13.25
N GLU A 130 15.69 -28.99 13.83
CA GLU A 130 15.99 -29.44 15.18
C GLU A 130 16.34 -30.94 15.15
N VAL A 131 17.43 -31.32 15.78
CA VAL A 131 17.78 -32.73 15.98
C VAL A 131 17.07 -33.23 17.22
N LEU A 132 16.30 -34.31 17.10
CA LEU A 132 15.60 -34.89 18.24
C LEU A 132 16.60 -35.56 19.21
N GLN A 133 16.26 -35.55 20.51
CA GLN A 133 17.08 -36.17 21.55
C GLN A 133 16.92 -37.70 21.53
N GLU A 134 17.81 -38.42 22.23
CA GLU A 134 17.74 -39.87 22.31
C GLU A 134 16.40 -40.36 22.88
N PRO A 135 15.81 -41.45 22.34
CA PRO A 135 16.39 -42.43 21.40
C PRO A 135 16.30 -42.06 19.90
N GLU A 136 15.77 -40.89 19.53
CA GLU A 136 15.53 -40.48 18.13
C GLU A 136 16.65 -39.59 17.56
N SER A 137 17.90 -39.78 18.00
CA SER A 137 19.04 -38.94 17.61
C SER A 137 19.38 -38.98 16.12
N ASN A 138 18.77 -39.88 15.35
CA ASN A 138 18.88 -39.97 13.90
C ASN A 138 17.80 -39.20 13.13
N VAL A 139 16.94 -38.46 13.82
CA VAL A 139 15.81 -37.75 13.23
C VAL A 139 16.05 -36.24 13.30
N VAL A 140 15.96 -35.59 12.13
CA VAL A 140 15.92 -34.14 12.04
C VAL A 140 14.48 -33.71 11.81
N LYS A 141 13.90 -33.00 12.77
CA LYS A 141 12.60 -32.36 12.64
C LYS A 141 12.77 -31.03 11.92
N VAL A 142 12.05 -30.86 10.84
CA VAL A 142 12.04 -29.63 10.04
C VAL A 142 10.67 -29.00 10.22
N ALA A 143 10.63 -27.80 10.79
CA ALA A 143 9.39 -27.04 10.97
C ALA A 143 9.37 -25.80 10.07
N PHE A 144 8.20 -25.48 9.56
CA PHE A 144 7.99 -24.36 8.65
C PHE A 144 6.52 -23.91 8.67
N THR A 145 6.27 -22.70 8.17
CA THR A 145 4.92 -22.12 8.10
C THR A 145 4.71 -21.51 6.72
N VAL A 146 3.63 -21.90 6.06
CA VAL A 146 3.22 -21.35 4.76
C VAL A 146 2.06 -20.39 4.96
N ARG A 147 2.11 -19.21 4.31
CA ARG A 147 1.06 -18.18 4.39
C ARG A 147 0.35 -17.92 3.05
N LYS A 148 0.90 -18.44 1.94
CA LYS A 148 0.27 -18.39 0.62
C LYS A 148 -0.33 -19.75 0.27
N ALA A 149 -1.61 -19.77 -0.06
CA ALA A 149 -2.28 -20.98 -0.53
C ALA A 149 -1.80 -21.30 -1.95
N GLY A 150 -1.65 -22.59 -2.27
CA GLY A 150 -1.12 -23.01 -3.57
C GLY A 150 -0.26 -24.26 -3.51
N ARG A 151 0.50 -24.48 -4.58
CA ARG A 151 1.36 -25.65 -4.75
C ARG A 151 2.79 -25.32 -4.39
N TYR A 152 3.43 -26.22 -3.65
CA TYR A 152 4.79 -26.07 -3.16
C TYR A 152 5.65 -27.27 -3.54
N GLU A 153 6.90 -26.97 -3.82
CA GLU A 153 7.97 -27.94 -3.97
C GLU A 153 8.82 -27.96 -2.69
N VAL A 154 9.04 -29.16 -2.13
CA VAL A 154 9.88 -29.39 -0.94
C VAL A 154 11.08 -30.23 -1.36
N ALA A 155 12.21 -29.57 -1.56
CA ALA A 155 13.49 -30.18 -1.92
C ALA A 155 14.31 -30.46 -0.66
N VAL A 156 14.61 -31.73 -0.40
CA VAL A 156 15.42 -32.20 0.73
C VAL A 156 16.68 -32.83 0.15
N LYS A 157 17.82 -32.18 0.43
CA LYS A 157 19.14 -32.55 -0.09
C LYS A 157 20.10 -32.85 1.02
N LEU A 158 20.99 -33.80 0.80
CA LEU A 158 22.02 -34.22 1.72
C LEU A 158 23.36 -34.22 0.98
N GLY A 159 24.26 -33.32 1.37
CA GLY A 159 25.53 -33.11 0.68
C GLY A 159 25.37 -32.68 -0.80
N GLY A 160 24.22 -32.11 -1.17
CA GLY A 160 23.92 -31.69 -2.55
C GLY A 160 23.12 -32.69 -3.37
N LEU A 161 22.93 -33.92 -2.90
CA LEU A 161 22.10 -34.94 -3.57
C LEU A 161 20.69 -35.00 -2.97
N ASN A 162 19.66 -35.21 -3.78
CA ASN A 162 18.30 -35.41 -3.30
C ASN A 162 18.18 -36.68 -2.45
N VAL A 163 17.45 -36.61 -1.34
CA VAL A 163 17.01 -37.82 -0.62
C VAL A 163 15.94 -38.56 -1.43
N ALA A 164 15.64 -39.81 -1.06
CA ALA A 164 14.66 -40.63 -1.76
C ALA A 164 13.33 -39.90 -1.97
N TYR A 165 12.81 -39.89 -3.20
CA TYR A 165 11.55 -39.25 -3.62
C TYR A 165 11.52 -37.70 -3.56
N SER A 166 12.64 -37.04 -3.26
CA SER A 166 12.72 -35.58 -3.31
C SER A 166 12.99 -35.08 -4.74
N PRO A 167 12.33 -33.99 -5.21
CA PRO A 167 11.43 -33.10 -4.46
C PRO A 167 10.02 -33.65 -4.25
N TYR A 168 9.40 -33.25 -3.13
CA TYR A 168 8.00 -33.58 -2.81
C TYR A 168 7.08 -32.42 -3.15
N TYR A 169 5.88 -32.71 -3.64
CA TYR A 169 4.88 -31.70 -3.98
C TYR A 169 3.77 -31.69 -2.94
N LYS A 170 3.43 -30.50 -2.43
CA LYS A 170 2.39 -30.29 -1.41
C LYS A 170 1.42 -29.20 -1.83
N ILE A 171 0.15 -29.33 -1.43
CA ILE A 171 -0.89 -28.33 -1.69
C ILE A 171 -1.39 -27.79 -0.35
N PHE A 172 -1.41 -26.47 -0.23
CA PHE A 172 -1.96 -25.77 0.93
C PHE A 172 -3.22 -25.00 0.55
N GLN A 173 -4.27 -25.18 1.34
CA GLN A 173 -5.57 -24.54 1.14
C GLN A 173 -5.64 -23.18 1.85
N PRO A 174 -6.42 -22.23 1.31
CA PRO A 174 -6.70 -20.99 2.01
C PRO A 174 -7.48 -21.26 3.30
N GLY A 175 -7.33 -20.39 4.30
CA GLY A 175 -8.03 -20.50 5.57
C GLY A 175 -9.50 -20.04 5.51
N THR A 176 -10.12 -19.92 6.68
CA THR A 176 -11.49 -19.42 6.85
C THR A 176 -11.63 -17.94 6.49
N VAL A 177 -12.85 -17.52 6.13
CA VAL A 177 -13.15 -16.11 5.82
C VAL A 177 -12.92 -15.22 7.04
N VAL A 178 -12.15 -14.15 6.85
CA VAL A 178 -11.91 -13.11 7.85
C VAL A 178 -12.59 -11.80 7.40
N PRO A 179 -13.57 -11.25 8.16
CA PRO A 179 -14.32 -10.04 7.78
C PRO A 179 -13.42 -8.83 7.49
N SER A 180 -12.38 -8.62 8.30
CA SER A 180 -11.43 -7.51 8.17
C SER A 180 -10.49 -7.61 6.96
N LYS A 181 -10.42 -8.77 6.31
CA LYS A 181 -9.64 -9.00 5.07
C LYS A 181 -10.54 -9.07 3.85
N THR A 182 -11.80 -9.43 4.05
CA THR A 182 -12.83 -9.55 3.04
C THR A 182 -13.29 -8.17 2.60
N LYS A 183 -13.47 -8.00 1.29
CA LYS A 183 -13.76 -6.71 0.67
C LYS A 183 -14.91 -6.82 -0.31
N ILE A 184 -15.70 -5.76 -0.42
CA ILE A 184 -16.55 -5.51 -1.58
C ILE A 184 -15.61 -5.13 -2.74
N ALA A 185 -15.65 -5.88 -3.83
CA ALA A 185 -14.94 -5.55 -5.06
C ALA A 185 -15.57 -4.31 -5.69
N TYR A 186 -14.74 -3.44 -6.29
CA TYR A 186 -15.20 -2.18 -6.91
C TYR A 186 -15.96 -1.28 -5.92
N HIS A 187 -15.40 -1.12 -4.71
CA HIS A 187 -16.01 -0.34 -3.65
C HIS A 187 -16.19 1.14 -4.02
N PHE A 188 -17.17 1.76 -3.38
CA PHE A 188 -17.57 3.15 -3.52
C PHE A 188 -18.06 3.66 -2.16
N SER A 189 -17.79 4.93 -1.85
CA SER A 189 -18.36 5.57 -0.66
C SER A 189 -19.88 5.81 -0.79
N THR A 190 -20.39 5.94 -2.02
CA THR A 190 -21.83 6.13 -2.29
C THR A 190 -22.27 5.33 -3.52
N LEU A 191 -23.29 4.49 -3.34
CA LEU A 191 -23.94 3.72 -4.41
C LEU A 191 -25.14 4.48 -4.97
N VAL A 192 -25.18 4.69 -6.28
CA VAL A 192 -26.36 5.26 -6.95
C VAL A 192 -27.18 4.13 -7.57
N LEU A 193 -28.40 3.93 -7.08
CA LEU A 193 -29.34 2.91 -7.52
C LEU A 193 -30.59 3.50 -8.14
N THR A 194 -31.31 2.67 -8.90
CA THR A 194 -32.64 3.01 -9.41
C THR A 194 -33.69 2.21 -8.67
N TYR A 195 -34.76 2.89 -8.28
CA TYR A 195 -35.93 2.30 -7.64
C TYR A 195 -36.42 1.07 -8.40
N GLY A 196 -36.61 -0.06 -7.69
CA GLY A 196 -37.12 -1.32 -8.26
C GLY A 196 -36.12 -2.11 -9.11
N GLN A 197 -34.96 -1.56 -9.44
CA GLN A 197 -33.93 -2.26 -10.21
C GLN A 197 -33.02 -3.09 -9.28
N GLN A 198 -32.75 -4.34 -9.68
CA GLN A 198 -31.78 -5.18 -8.98
C GLN A 198 -30.35 -4.72 -9.27
N HIS A 199 -29.53 -4.61 -8.23
CA HIS A 199 -28.10 -4.36 -8.30
C HIS A 199 -27.32 -5.49 -7.61
N THR A 200 -26.14 -5.82 -8.11
CA THR A 200 -25.33 -6.93 -7.60
C THR A 200 -23.99 -6.41 -7.12
N LEU A 201 -23.70 -6.61 -5.83
CA LEU A 201 -22.39 -6.39 -5.23
C LEU A 201 -21.58 -7.67 -5.30
N GLN A 202 -20.31 -7.53 -5.65
CA GLN A 202 -19.33 -8.61 -5.63
C GLN A 202 -18.51 -8.48 -4.35
N ILE A 203 -18.49 -9.52 -3.54
CA ILE A 203 -17.70 -9.63 -2.32
C ILE A 203 -16.61 -10.65 -2.59
N GLU A 204 -15.38 -10.32 -2.25
CA GLU A 204 -14.22 -11.20 -2.38
C GLU A 204 -13.79 -11.67 -0.99
N PRO A 205 -14.17 -12.90 -0.59
CA PRO A 205 -13.78 -13.42 0.70
C PRO A 205 -12.28 -13.71 0.73
N ARG A 206 -11.67 -13.39 1.86
CA ARG A 206 -10.22 -13.53 2.09
C ARG A 206 -9.97 -14.13 3.46
N ASP A 207 -8.94 -14.97 3.55
CA ASP A 207 -8.43 -15.46 4.83
C ASP A 207 -7.51 -14.43 5.53
N GLU A 208 -6.99 -14.77 6.71
CA GLU A 208 -6.10 -13.92 7.50
C GLU A 208 -4.85 -13.43 6.72
N TYR A 209 -4.39 -14.22 5.75
CA TYR A 209 -3.18 -13.96 4.96
C TYR A 209 -3.49 -13.36 3.58
N GLY A 210 -4.77 -13.01 3.34
CA GLY A 210 -5.24 -12.40 2.10
C GLY A 210 -5.36 -13.38 0.93
N ASN A 211 -5.39 -14.70 1.17
CA ASN A 211 -5.67 -15.66 0.12
C ASN A 211 -7.17 -15.62 -0.23
N PRO A 212 -7.53 -15.69 -1.52
CA PRO A 212 -8.90 -15.92 -1.94
C PRO A 212 -9.45 -17.19 -1.31
N THR A 213 -10.57 -17.09 -0.59
CA THR A 213 -11.23 -18.25 0.00
C THR A 213 -12.69 -18.27 -0.39
N SER A 214 -13.19 -19.47 -0.70
CA SER A 214 -14.61 -19.73 -0.97
C SER A 214 -15.12 -20.96 -0.20
N ASN A 215 -14.23 -21.57 0.59
CA ASN A 215 -14.30 -22.96 1.01
C ASN A 215 -13.96 -23.10 2.50
N SER A 216 -14.75 -22.50 3.35
CA SER A 216 -15.02 -23.15 4.63
C SER A 216 -15.66 -24.51 4.31
N VAL A 217 -15.17 -25.59 4.91
CA VAL A 217 -15.75 -26.95 4.83
C VAL A 217 -17.21 -26.97 5.34
N SER A 218 -17.71 -25.85 5.86
CA SER A 218 -19.11 -25.62 6.23
C SER A 218 -19.99 -25.40 4.99
N LEU A 219 -21.07 -26.17 4.90
CA LEU A 219 -22.01 -26.20 3.78
C LEU A 219 -22.78 -24.88 3.51
N VAL A 220 -22.59 -23.78 4.25
CA VAL A 220 -23.37 -22.54 4.05
C VAL A 220 -22.60 -21.25 4.43
N ASP A 221 -21.65 -20.80 3.59
CA ASP A 221 -21.02 -19.47 3.78
C ASP A 221 -21.96 -18.29 3.45
N GLU A 222 -22.97 -18.52 2.62
CA GLU A 222 -23.89 -17.47 2.13
C GLU A 222 -24.77 -16.88 3.25
N VAL A 223 -25.22 -17.71 4.19
CA VAL A 223 -26.09 -17.31 5.32
C VAL A 223 -25.36 -16.44 6.35
N ASN A 224 -24.02 -16.45 6.32
CA ASN A 224 -23.22 -15.66 7.24
C ASN A 224 -23.13 -14.18 6.83
N TYR A 225 -23.53 -13.82 5.61
CA TYR A 225 -23.53 -12.43 5.14
C TYR A 225 -24.85 -11.74 5.45
N SER A 226 -24.78 -10.56 6.08
CA SER A 226 -25.94 -9.73 6.39
C SER A 226 -25.76 -8.30 5.89
N LEU A 227 -26.88 -7.62 5.60
CA LEU A 227 -26.94 -6.22 5.17
C LEU A 227 -27.85 -5.45 6.12
N SER A 228 -27.28 -4.47 6.82
CA SER A 228 -28.03 -3.53 7.66
C SER A 228 -28.20 -2.19 6.94
N ILE A 229 -29.40 -1.61 7.01
CA ILE A 229 -29.76 -0.34 6.35
C ILE A 229 -30.35 0.63 7.38
N LYS A 230 -29.86 1.87 7.40
CA LYS A 230 -30.38 2.97 8.21
C LYS A 230 -30.79 4.15 7.31
N GLY A 231 -31.95 4.75 7.57
CA GLY A 231 -32.40 5.93 6.83
C GLY A 231 -31.68 7.18 7.32
N VAL A 232 -31.24 8.04 6.39
CA VAL A 232 -30.62 9.34 6.74
C VAL A 232 -31.68 10.35 7.26
N SER A 233 -32.96 10.09 7.00
CA SER A 233 -34.08 10.93 7.44
C SER A 233 -35.37 10.10 7.54
N GLY A 234 -35.75 9.66 8.75
CA GLY A 234 -37.04 9.00 9.07
C GLY A 234 -36.94 7.76 9.96
N PRO A 235 -38.04 7.30 10.59
CA PRO A 235 -38.06 6.13 11.49
C PRO A 235 -37.91 4.79 10.73
N SER A 236 -37.79 3.70 11.50
CA SER A 236 -37.34 2.35 11.10
C SER A 236 -37.94 1.80 9.79
N LEU A 237 -37.08 1.13 9.04
CA LEU A 237 -37.25 0.72 7.65
C LEU A 237 -37.48 -0.80 7.53
N ASP A 238 -38.61 -1.30 8.05
CA ASP A 238 -39.07 -2.63 7.63
C ASP A 238 -39.64 -2.53 6.19
N ASP A 239 -39.34 -3.52 5.34
CA ASP A 239 -39.77 -3.66 3.93
C ASP A 239 -39.23 -2.69 2.87
N CYS A 240 -38.22 -1.85 3.16
CA CYS A 240 -37.71 -0.91 2.14
C CYS A 240 -36.78 -1.53 1.07
N TYR A 241 -36.28 -2.74 1.29
CA TYR A 241 -35.36 -3.44 0.40
C TYR A 241 -35.56 -4.96 0.45
N SER A 242 -35.06 -5.65 -0.56
CA SER A 242 -34.87 -7.10 -0.55
C SER A 242 -33.43 -7.43 -0.91
N THR A 243 -32.84 -8.39 -0.21
CA THR A 243 -31.47 -8.87 -0.48
C THR A 243 -31.45 -10.39 -0.69
N SER A 244 -30.57 -10.87 -1.55
CA SER A 244 -30.23 -12.29 -1.67
C SER A 244 -28.73 -12.46 -1.85
N VAL A 245 -28.17 -13.53 -1.30
CA VAL A 245 -26.74 -13.84 -1.36
C VAL A 245 -26.57 -15.14 -2.13
N SER A 246 -25.55 -15.22 -2.99
CA SER A 246 -25.21 -16.42 -3.74
C SER A 246 -23.70 -16.52 -3.94
N SER A 247 -23.14 -17.73 -4.00
CA SER A 247 -21.69 -17.94 -4.20
C SER A 247 -21.33 -18.21 -5.66
N ASN A 248 -20.26 -17.57 -6.12
CA ASN A 248 -19.60 -17.82 -7.39
C ASN A 248 -18.26 -18.51 -7.13
N LYS A 249 -18.33 -19.82 -6.88
CA LYS A 249 -17.18 -20.65 -6.46
C LYS A 249 -15.99 -20.62 -7.44
N PRO A 250 -16.17 -20.68 -8.78
CA PRO A 250 -15.05 -20.63 -9.72
C PRO A 250 -14.20 -19.36 -9.62
N GLN A 251 -14.81 -18.24 -9.23
CA GLN A 251 -14.13 -16.94 -9.11
C GLN A 251 -13.80 -16.59 -7.65
N CYS A 252 -14.07 -17.48 -6.69
CA CYS A 252 -13.98 -17.21 -5.25
C CYS A 252 -14.68 -15.90 -4.86
N GLN A 253 -15.92 -15.71 -5.32
CA GLN A 253 -16.70 -14.50 -5.08
C GLN A 253 -18.04 -14.84 -4.43
N VAL A 254 -18.58 -13.90 -3.67
CA VAL A 254 -19.95 -13.90 -3.15
C VAL A 254 -20.71 -12.75 -3.78
N LEU A 255 -21.87 -13.03 -4.37
CA LEU A 255 -22.72 -12.08 -5.05
C LEU A 255 -23.90 -11.73 -4.14
N MET A 256 -23.96 -10.48 -3.67
CA MET A 256 -25.09 -9.95 -2.92
C MET A 256 -25.96 -9.11 -3.85
N ARG A 257 -27.19 -9.56 -4.09
CA ARG A 257 -28.16 -8.86 -4.94
C ARG A 257 -29.12 -8.07 -4.06
N LEU A 258 -29.25 -6.78 -4.33
CA LEU A 258 -30.12 -5.86 -3.61
C LEU A 258 -31.12 -5.18 -4.55
N THR A 259 -32.35 -4.99 -4.07
CA THR A 259 -33.40 -4.23 -4.75
C THR A 259 -34.09 -3.33 -3.74
N PHE A 260 -34.09 -2.02 -3.99
CA PHE A 260 -34.78 -1.05 -3.14
C PHE A 260 -36.19 -0.75 -3.65
N ARG A 261 -37.14 -0.73 -2.72
CA ARG A 261 -38.57 -0.42 -2.94
C ARG A 261 -38.96 0.97 -2.44
N LYS A 262 -37.98 1.78 -2.01
CA LYS A 262 -38.19 3.15 -1.54
C LYS A 262 -37.08 4.07 -2.07
N LYS A 263 -37.45 5.25 -2.57
CA LYS A 263 -36.50 6.29 -2.96
C LYS A 263 -35.94 6.99 -1.73
N GLY A 264 -34.73 7.54 -1.83
CA GLY A 264 -34.11 8.30 -0.73
C GLY A 264 -32.62 8.03 -0.59
N CYS A 265 -32.08 8.46 0.55
CA CYS A 265 -30.68 8.26 0.92
C CYS A 265 -30.62 7.38 2.16
N PHE A 266 -29.77 6.35 2.12
CA PHE A 266 -29.65 5.33 3.16
C PHE A 266 -28.18 5.08 3.46
N ARG A 267 -27.85 4.74 4.70
CA ARG A 267 -26.53 4.23 5.08
C ARG A 267 -26.60 2.71 5.22
N ALA A 268 -25.68 2.02 4.56
CA ALA A 268 -25.61 0.57 4.50
C ALA A 268 -24.35 0.06 5.20
N CYS A 269 -24.45 -1.10 5.84
CA CYS A 269 -23.31 -1.83 6.37
C CYS A 269 -23.46 -3.33 6.09
N ILE A 270 -22.50 -3.91 5.34
CA ILE A 270 -22.40 -5.35 5.07
C ILE A 270 -21.50 -5.99 6.12
N SER A 271 -21.97 -7.09 6.70
CA SER A 271 -21.25 -7.85 7.73
C SER A 271 -21.14 -9.34 7.38
N TYR A 272 -20.13 -10.02 7.93
CA TYR A 272 -20.00 -11.48 7.95
C TYR A 272 -19.96 -11.94 9.41
N ARG A 273 -20.91 -12.81 9.82
CA ARG A 273 -21.11 -13.23 11.22
C ARG A 273 -21.17 -12.03 12.19
N ASP A 274 -21.99 -11.05 11.84
CA ASP A 274 -22.21 -9.80 12.59
C ASP A 274 -20.97 -8.91 12.78
N GLN A 275 -19.87 -9.20 12.09
CA GLN A 275 -18.72 -8.31 12.03
C GLN A 275 -18.69 -7.57 10.70
N PRO A 276 -18.53 -6.23 10.70
CA PRO A 276 -18.50 -5.45 9.47
C PRO A 276 -17.32 -5.86 8.60
N LEU A 277 -17.54 -5.90 7.28
CA LEU A 277 -16.45 -6.07 6.32
C LEU A 277 -15.53 -4.84 6.33
N SER A 278 -14.28 -5.01 5.91
CA SER A 278 -13.29 -3.92 5.92
C SER A 278 -13.70 -2.63 5.20
N ASN A 279 -14.45 -2.75 4.11
CA ASN A 279 -15.08 -1.65 3.37
C ASN A 279 -16.60 -1.85 3.26
N GLY A 280 -17.20 -2.39 4.34
CA GLY A 280 -18.60 -2.79 4.38
C GLY A 280 -19.58 -1.63 4.55
N GLU A 281 -19.12 -0.46 5.01
CA GLU A 281 -19.96 0.73 5.20
C GLU A 281 -19.94 1.66 4.00
N PHE A 282 -21.13 2.09 3.54
CA PHE A 282 -21.28 3.02 2.42
C PHE A 282 -22.69 3.65 2.41
N ASP A 283 -22.85 4.75 1.68
CA ASP A 283 -24.16 5.38 1.46
C ASP A 283 -24.83 4.84 0.18
N ILE A 284 -26.16 4.90 0.12
CA ILE A 284 -26.98 4.51 -1.03
C ILE A 284 -27.96 5.63 -1.36
N ILE A 285 -27.90 6.14 -2.59
CA ILE A 285 -28.90 7.05 -3.16
C ILE A 285 -29.79 6.24 -4.12
N VAL A 286 -31.07 6.12 -3.80
CA VAL A 286 -32.07 5.46 -4.66
C VAL A 286 -32.89 6.51 -5.39
N LEU A 287 -32.70 6.57 -6.70
CA LEU A 287 -33.35 7.51 -7.62
C LEU A 287 -34.60 6.89 -8.27
N SER A 288 -35.57 7.73 -8.62
CA SER A 288 -36.61 7.38 -9.59
C SER A 288 -36.04 7.30 -11.01
N GLU A 289 -36.76 6.66 -11.94
CA GLU A 289 -36.35 6.58 -13.35
C GLU A 289 -36.18 7.98 -13.97
N ASN A 290 -37.03 8.94 -13.61
CA ASN A 290 -36.91 10.33 -14.08
C ASN A 290 -35.65 11.03 -13.57
N GLU A 291 -35.33 10.86 -12.28
CA GLU A 291 -34.11 11.42 -11.68
C GLU A 291 -32.85 10.79 -12.28
N LYS A 292 -32.85 9.46 -12.47
CA LYS A 292 -31.77 8.74 -13.16
C LYS A 292 -31.56 9.28 -14.58
N ASN A 293 -32.63 9.45 -15.36
CA ASN A 293 -32.53 10.01 -16.71
C ASN A 293 -31.96 11.44 -16.71
N CYS A 294 -32.29 12.24 -15.69
CA CYS A 294 -31.70 13.56 -15.49
C CYS A 294 -30.18 13.48 -15.24
N VAL A 295 -29.75 12.57 -14.35
CA VAL A 295 -28.32 12.34 -14.06
C VAL A 295 -27.57 11.87 -15.32
N GLU A 296 -28.10 10.91 -16.07
CA GLU A 296 -27.47 10.41 -17.29
C GLU A 296 -27.37 11.52 -18.37
N LYS A 297 -28.40 12.37 -18.50
CA LYS A 297 -28.36 13.55 -19.37
C LYS A 297 -27.28 14.55 -18.96
N ASN A 298 -27.16 14.81 -17.65
CA ASN A 298 -26.12 15.68 -17.10
C ASN A 298 -24.72 15.16 -17.47
N VAL A 299 -24.47 13.87 -17.23
CA VAL A 299 -23.13 13.27 -17.42
C VAL A 299 -22.76 13.07 -18.90
N SER A 300 -23.76 12.91 -19.77
CA SER A 300 -23.55 12.70 -21.21
C SER A 300 -23.39 13.97 -22.03
N THR A 301 -23.73 15.15 -21.49
CA THR A 301 -23.66 16.43 -22.25
C THR A 301 -22.28 17.07 -22.11
N PRO A 302 -21.39 16.99 -23.14
CA PRO A 302 -20.07 17.60 -23.06
C PRO A 302 -20.16 19.14 -23.15
N GLY A 303 -19.35 19.85 -22.36
CA GLY A 303 -19.09 21.28 -22.54
C GLY A 303 -20.05 22.26 -21.83
N ILE A 304 -21.09 21.80 -21.14
CA ILE A 304 -21.99 22.66 -20.34
C ILE A 304 -21.78 22.34 -18.86
N SER A 305 -21.46 23.35 -18.04
CA SER A 305 -21.44 23.18 -16.58
C SER A 305 -22.89 23.07 -16.08
N ILE A 306 -23.26 21.90 -15.55
CA ILE A 306 -24.59 21.67 -14.95
C ILE A 306 -24.66 22.51 -13.68
N TYR A 307 -25.80 23.16 -13.41
CA TYR A 307 -25.97 23.94 -12.19
C TYR A 307 -27.22 23.56 -11.41
N PHE A 308 -27.16 23.73 -10.10
CA PHE A 308 -28.25 23.53 -9.16
C PHE A 308 -28.41 24.77 -8.29
N GLU A 309 -29.65 25.20 -8.09
CA GLU A 309 -29.95 26.24 -7.10
C GLU A 309 -29.87 25.62 -5.68
N ALA A 310 -29.14 26.28 -4.79
CA ALA A 310 -28.94 25.83 -3.43
C ALA A 310 -28.87 27.01 -2.45
N TYR A 311 -28.90 26.68 -1.15
CA TYR A 311 -28.75 27.63 -0.06
C TYR A 311 -27.54 27.22 0.79
N LEU A 312 -26.61 28.16 0.94
CA LEU A 312 -25.38 28.03 1.72
C LEU A 312 -25.63 28.49 3.15
N TYR A 313 -25.34 27.62 4.12
CA TYR A 313 -25.42 27.94 5.55
C TYR A 313 -24.06 28.38 6.09
N SER A 314 -24.08 29.34 7.02
CA SER A 314 -22.87 29.76 7.73
C SER A 314 -22.51 28.70 8.77
N MET A 315 -21.21 28.43 8.93
CA MET A 315 -20.71 27.52 9.97
C MET A 315 -21.28 27.90 11.35
N GLY A 316 -21.71 26.89 12.11
CA GLY A 316 -22.06 27.00 13.52
C GLY A 316 -23.55 27.11 13.86
N THR A 317 -24.47 27.08 12.89
CA THR A 317 -25.89 27.38 13.19
C THR A 317 -26.70 26.21 13.78
N TYR A 318 -26.13 24.99 13.84
CA TYR A 318 -26.81 23.79 14.36
C TYR A 318 -25.88 22.75 15.02
N SER A 319 -24.83 23.16 15.74
CA SER A 319 -24.01 22.22 16.53
C SER A 319 -24.66 21.81 17.87
N SER A 320 -25.99 21.74 17.93
CA SER A 320 -26.74 21.20 19.07
C SER A 320 -27.50 19.94 18.65
N CYS A 321 -26.77 18.86 18.39
CA CYS A 321 -27.22 17.46 18.52
C CYS A 321 -26.00 16.61 18.93
N PRO A 322 -26.16 15.64 19.83
CA PRO A 322 -25.14 15.30 20.81
C PRO A 322 -24.05 14.40 20.23
N TRP A 323 -22.93 15.01 19.87
CA TRP A 323 -21.63 14.36 19.91
C TRP A 323 -20.72 15.25 20.75
N GLN A 324 -20.80 15.05 22.07
CA GLN A 324 -19.67 15.40 22.92
C GLN A 324 -18.49 14.58 22.44
N PHE A 325 -17.43 15.27 22.04
CA PHE A 325 -16.09 14.72 22.07
C PHE A 325 -15.88 14.14 23.48
N LEU A 326 -15.83 12.82 23.59
CA LEU A 326 -15.24 12.15 24.75
C LEU A 326 -13.74 12.43 24.68
N ALA A 327 -13.34 13.61 25.17
CA ALA A 327 -11.98 13.84 25.59
C ALA A 327 -11.72 12.87 26.75
N SER A 328 -10.87 11.88 26.49
CA SER A 328 -10.31 10.98 27.48
C SER A 328 -9.38 11.76 28.42
N SER A 329 -9.96 12.43 29.41
CA SER A 329 -9.25 12.87 30.60
C SER A 329 -9.61 11.96 31.77
N GLN A 330 -8.76 10.96 32.04
CA GLN A 330 -8.69 10.35 33.36
C GLN A 330 -7.24 10.16 33.81
N LEU A 331 -7.07 10.41 35.12
CA LEU A 331 -5.88 10.38 35.99
C LEU A 331 -5.17 11.74 36.10
N ALA A 332 -5.05 12.39 37.27
CA ALA A 332 -5.51 12.11 38.63
C ALA A 332 -5.24 13.36 39.48
N LEU A 333 -6.04 13.66 40.51
CA LEU A 333 -5.53 13.99 41.86
C LEU A 333 -6.67 14.09 42.90
N GLN A 334 -6.36 13.54 44.08
CA GLN A 334 -7.19 13.31 45.25
C GLN A 334 -7.61 14.58 46.00
N ARG A 335 -8.79 14.59 46.64
CA ARG A 335 -8.97 14.84 48.09
C ARG A 335 -10.44 14.65 48.56
N ARG A 336 -10.55 14.41 49.88
CA ARG A 336 -11.62 13.83 50.72
C ARG A 336 -12.88 14.72 50.96
N PRO A 337 -13.95 14.16 51.58
CA PRO A 337 -15.30 14.74 51.59
C PRO A 337 -15.56 15.67 52.78
N SER A 338 -16.50 16.61 52.62
CA SER A 338 -17.14 17.32 53.74
C SER A 338 -18.60 17.62 53.42
N MET A 339 -19.43 17.37 54.42
CA MET A 339 -20.87 17.56 54.52
C MET A 339 -21.26 19.04 54.46
N GLY A 340 -22.51 19.30 54.07
CA GLY A 340 -23.18 20.59 54.27
C GLY A 340 -24.41 20.71 53.37
N ASP A 341 -25.57 20.37 53.93
CA ASP A 341 -26.89 20.80 53.45
C ASP A 341 -26.94 22.33 53.31
N ASP A 342 -27.66 22.85 52.31
CA ASP A 342 -28.82 23.70 52.56
C ASP A 342 -29.43 24.20 51.24
N GLU A 343 -30.76 24.20 51.27
CA GLU A 343 -31.74 24.54 50.25
C GLU A 343 -31.72 26.04 49.95
N GLU A 344 -31.77 26.45 48.67
CA GLU A 344 -32.33 27.75 48.30
C GLU A 344 -33.08 27.68 46.95
N GLU A 345 -34.22 28.36 46.94
CA GLU A 345 -35.39 28.21 46.08
C GLU A 345 -35.15 28.49 44.59
N HIS A 346 -35.76 27.64 43.75
CA HIS A 346 -35.95 27.85 42.33
C HIS A 346 -37.03 28.91 42.08
N ASP A 347 -36.62 30.11 41.66
CA ASP A 347 -37.50 31.04 40.96
C ASP A 347 -37.32 30.88 39.44
N SER A 348 -38.42 30.76 38.71
CA SER A 348 -38.45 30.39 37.29
C SER A 348 -38.52 31.64 36.41
N PRO A 349 -37.74 31.73 35.30
CA PRO A 349 -38.11 32.56 34.17
C PRO A 349 -38.40 31.73 32.92
N VAL A 350 -39.70 31.72 32.59
CA VAL A 350 -40.33 31.90 31.27
C VAL A 350 -39.47 31.76 30.01
N GLU A 351 -39.94 30.84 29.15
CA GLU A 351 -39.85 30.72 27.69
C GLU A 351 -39.05 31.75 26.86
N GLY A 352 -38.17 31.21 26.00
CA GLY A 352 -38.29 31.46 24.56
C GLY A 352 -37.45 32.58 23.94
N GLN A 353 -36.11 32.50 24.03
CA GLN A 353 -35.26 33.12 23.01
C GLN A 353 -34.90 32.08 21.94
N SER A 354 -35.60 32.14 20.82
CA SER A 354 -35.19 31.48 19.59
C SER A 354 -33.90 32.14 19.10
N GLU A 355 -32.79 31.41 19.11
CA GLU A 355 -31.57 31.82 18.41
C GLU A 355 -31.94 32.18 16.97
N LYS A 356 -31.73 33.45 16.58
CA LYS A 356 -32.00 33.92 15.23
C LYS A 356 -31.03 33.24 14.27
N VAL A 357 -31.46 32.12 13.68
CA VAL A 357 -30.79 31.43 12.57
C VAL A 357 -30.50 32.46 11.49
N LYS A 358 -29.21 32.76 11.24
CA LYS A 358 -28.81 33.66 10.14
C LYS A 358 -29.40 33.12 8.84
N LYS A 359 -30.08 33.99 8.08
CA LYS A 359 -30.73 33.61 6.81
C LYS A 359 -29.68 33.03 5.85
N PRO A 360 -29.89 31.82 5.31
CA PRO A 360 -28.90 31.19 4.43
C PRO A 360 -28.77 31.95 3.10
N LYS A 361 -27.57 31.95 2.53
CA LYS A 361 -27.27 32.68 1.29
C LYS A 361 -27.66 31.85 0.07
N LYS A 362 -28.36 32.46 -0.90
CA LYS A 362 -28.70 31.78 -2.16
C LYS A 362 -27.45 31.65 -3.04
N VAL A 363 -27.15 30.43 -3.48
CA VAL A 363 -25.96 30.09 -4.28
C VAL A 363 -26.32 29.16 -5.43
N TYR A 364 -25.37 28.98 -6.34
CA TYR A 364 -25.47 28.11 -7.51
C TYR A 364 -24.31 27.12 -7.53
N CYS A 365 -24.62 25.83 -7.44
CA CYS A 365 -23.64 24.76 -7.42
C CYS A 365 -23.43 24.23 -8.85
N TYR A 366 -22.24 24.40 -9.40
CA TYR A 366 -21.87 23.92 -10.72
C TYR A 366 -21.07 22.63 -10.63
N ILE A 367 -21.44 21.63 -11.44
CA ILE A 367 -20.74 20.33 -11.53
C ILE A 367 -20.21 20.13 -12.94
N SER A 368 -18.96 19.68 -13.01
CA SER A 368 -18.28 19.25 -14.23
C SER A 368 -17.51 17.97 -13.95
N PRO A 369 -16.97 17.28 -14.97
CA PRO A 369 -16.09 16.12 -14.74
C PRO A 369 -14.85 16.42 -13.88
N LYS A 370 -14.44 17.70 -13.75
CA LYS A 370 -13.21 18.08 -13.02
C LYS A 370 -13.48 18.67 -11.63
N GLN A 371 -14.52 19.48 -11.51
CA GLN A 371 -14.75 20.31 -10.34
C GLN A 371 -16.25 20.45 -10.01
N PHE A 372 -16.50 20.61 -8.71
CA PHE A 372 -17.75 21.06 -8.11
C PHE A 372 -17.50 22.47 -7.53
N SER A 373 -18.22 23.50 -8.00
CA SER A 373 -17.99 24.88 -7.55
C SER A 373 -19.27 25.54 -7.07
N VAL A 374 -19.19 26.24 -5.95
CA VAL A 374 -20.30 27.00 -5.38
C VAL A 374 -20.09 28.47 -5.70
N LYS A 375 -21.06 29.09 -6.37
CA LYS A 375 -20.97 30.48 -6.83
C LYS A 375 -22.16 31.31 -6.35
N GLU A 376 -21.90 32.56 -6.04
CA GLU A 376 -22.90 33.59 -5.82
C GLU A 376 -22.90 34.55 -7.03
N PHE A 377 -24.01 35.17 -7.36
CA PHE A 377 -24.05 36.16 -8.45
C PHE A 377 -24.17 37.56 -7.89
N TYR A 378 -23.14 38.37 -8.10
CA TYR A 378 -23.18 39.79 -7.81
C TYR A 378 -23.98 40.52 -8.89
N LEU A 379 -24.92 41.37 -8.47
CA LEU A 379 -25.87 42.09 -9.35
C LEU A 379 -26.60 41.18 -10.36
N LYS A 380 -26.75 39.88 -10.06
CA LYS A 380 -27.32 38.85 -10.95
C LYS A 380 -26.57 38.61 -12.28
N ILE A 381 -25.40 39.21 -12.48
CA ILE A 381 -24.67 39.15 -13.78
C ILE A 381 -23.27 38.55 -13.60
N ILE A 382 -22.55 38.89 -12.53
CA ILE A 382 -21.15 38.51 -12.35
C ILE A 382 -21.07 37.32 -11.37
N PRO A 383 -20.69 36.12 -11.84
CA PRO A 383 -20.53 34.97 -10.95
C PRO A 383 -19.26 35.11 -10.11
N TRP A 384 -19.43 35.23 -8.80
CA TRP A 384 -18.37 35.14 -7.81
C TRP A 384 -18.28 33.71 -7.27
N ARG A 385 -17.13 33.08 -7.50
CA ARG A 385 -16.82 31.74 -6.99
C ARG A 385 -16.46 31.81 -5.51
N LEU A 386 -17.28 31.19 -4.66
CA LEU A 386 -17.07 31.10 -3.22
C LEU A 386 -16.20 29.90 -2.86
N PHE A 387 -16.61 28.72 -3.34
CA PHE A 387 -15.92 27.46 -3.07
C PHE A 387 -15.68 26.69 -4.35
N THR A 388 -14.63 25.88 -4.36
CA THR A 388 -14.37 24.93 -5.43
C THR A 388 -13.76 23.70 -4.82
N PHE A 389 -14.31 22.58 -5.22
CA PHE A 389 -13.95 21.23 -4.85
C PHE A 389 -13.63 20.48 -6.14
N ARG A 390 -12.82 19.45 -6.01
CA ARG A 390 -12.51 18.56 -7.11
C ARG A 390 -13.54 17.44 -7.19
N VAL A 391 -13.73 16.87 -8.37
CA VAL A 391 -14.45 15.59 -8.50
C VAL A 391 -13.43 14.45 -8.39
N CYS A 392 -13.06 14.12 -7.16
CA CYS A 392 -12.14 13.03 -6.81
C CYS A 392 -12.62 12.32 -5.52
N PRO A 393 -12.07 11.13 -5.18
CA PRO A 393 -12.49 10.39 -3.99
C PRO A 393 -12.29 11.14 -2.67
N GLY A 394 -11.35 12.09 -2.61
CA GLY A 394 -11.09 12.91 -1.42
C GLY A 394 -12.18 13.94 -1.11
N THR A 395 -13.03 14.32 -2.08
CA THR A 395 -14.18 15.19 -1.81
C THR A 395 -15.37 14.35 -1.38
N LYS A 396 -15.68 14.36 -0.09
CA LYS A 396 -16.73 13.56 0.54
C LYS A 396 -18.02 14.36 0.67
N PHE A 397 -19.14 13.66 0.44
CA PHE A 397 -20.49 14.19 0.63
C PHE A 397 -21.11 13.48 1.82
N THR A 398 -21.45 14.24 2.86
CA THR A 398 -22.19 13.73 4.03
C THR A 398 -23.65 14.14 3.90
N TYR A 399 -24.55 13.17 3.92
CA TYR A 399 -25.97 13.41 3.68
C TYR A 399 -26.72 13.66 4.99
N HIS A 400 -27.57 14.67 4.99
CA HIS A 400 -28.37 15.06 6.16
C HIS A 400 -29.85 15.22 5.80
N GLY A 401 -30.67 15.38 6.83
CA GLY A 401 -32.11 15.55 6.72
C GLY A 401 -32.53 16.91 6.13
N PRO A 402 -33.82 17.24 6.18
CA PRO A 402 -34.31 18.52 5.68
C PRO A 402 -33.84 19.72 6.51
N ASP A 403 -33.48 20.81 5.86
CA ASP A 403 -33.13 22.07 6.52
C ASP A 403 -34.37 22.70 7.20
N PRO A 404 -34.18 23.50 8.25
CA PRO A 404 -35.30 24.04 9.05
C PRO A 404 -36.08 25.16 8.35
N VAL A 405 -35.52 25.80 7.31
CA VAL A 405 -36.07 26.99 6.66
C VAL A 405 -36.88 26.61 5.42
N HIS A 406 -36.27 25.91 4.46
CA HIS A 406 -36.86 25.53 3.17
C HIS A 406 -37.36 24.09 3.16
N ARG A 407 -37.04 23.29 4.19
CA ARG A 407 -37.39 21.86 4.27
C ARG A 407 -36.81 21.04 3.11
N TYR A 408 -35.72 21.50 2.49
CA TYR A 408 -35.00 20.76 1.47
C TYR A 408 -33.90 19.92 2.10
N LEU A 409 -33.54 18.82 1.46
CA LEU A 409 -32.48 17.95 1.96
C LEU A 409 -31.13 18.67 1.96
N THR A 410 -30.36 18.50 3.03
CA THR A 410 -29.01 19.05 3.14
C THR A 410 -27.94 18.01 2.84
N LEU A 411 -26.77 18.51 2.45
CA LEU A 411 -25.51 17.77 2.46
C LEU A 411 -24.37 18.69 2.90
N VAL A 412 -23.32 18.10 3.41
CA VAL A 412 -22.04 18.76 3.68
C VAL A 412 -21.03 18.26 2.66
N VAL A 413 -20.33 19.18 2.01
CA VAL A 413 -19.20 18.88 1.13
C VAL A 413 -17.92 19.19 1.88
N ASP A 414 -17.05 18.19 1.98
CA ASP A 414 -15.76 18.29 2.66
C ASP A 414 -14.65 17.72 1.76
N ASP A 415 -13.54 18.44 1.66
CA ASP A 415 -12.31 17.98 0.99
C ASP A 415 -11.10 17.95 1.92
N GLY A 416 -11.29 18.22 3.22
CA GLY A 416 -10.24 18.28 4.24
C GLY A 416 -9.27 19.47 4.09
N ILE A 417 -9.46 20.32 3.08
CA ILE A 417 -8.56 21.44 2.76
C ILE A 417 -9.20 22.77 3.20
N GLN A 418 -10.49 22.94 2.92
CA GLN A 418 -11.25 24.13 3.30
C GLN A 418 -12.34 23.78 4.32
N PRO A 419 -12.88 24.78 5.05
CA PRO A 419 -13.98 24.54 5.98
C PRO A 419 -15.14 23.81 5.28
N PRO A 420 -15.71 22.75 5.89
CA PRO A 420 -16.84 22.02 5.32
C PRO A 420 -17.99 22.95 4.92
N VAL A 421 -18.57 22.71 3.75
CA VAL A 421 -19.60 23.57 3.15
C VAL A 421 -20.95 22.88 3.22
N GLU A 422 -21.84 23.43 4.05
CA GLU A 422 -23.22 22.94 4.18
C GLU A 422 -24.15 23.58 3.14
N LEU A 423 -24.82 22.73 2.36
CA LEU A 423 -25.70 23.11 1.27
C LEU A 423 -27.08 22.47 1.45
N SER A 424 -28.12 23.30 1.38
CA SER A 424 -29.52 22.85 1.22
C SER A 424 -29.94 22.96 -0.25
N CYS A 425 -30.45 21.87 -0.83
CA CYS A 425 -30.83 21.84 -2.25
C CYS A 425 -32.08 20.99 -2.48
N LYS A 426 -33.03 21.50 -3.26
CA LYS A 426 -34.25 20.76 -3.63
C LYS A 426 -33.93 19.45 -4.36
N ASP A 427 -33.00 19.52 -5.31
CA ASP A 427 -32.56 18.39 -6.15
C ASP A 427 -31.26 17.76 -5.63
N ARG A 428 -31.05 17.77 -4.30
CA ARG A 428 -29.81 17.30 -3.64
C ARG A 428 -29.36 15.92 -4.10
N ASN A 429 -30.29 14.98 -4.26
CA ASN A 429 -29.96 13.61 -4.69
C ASN A 429 -29.49 13.55 -6.15
N ILE A 430 -30.07 14.35 -7.04
CA ILE A 430 -29.63 14.45 -8.44
C ILE A 430 -28.25 15.11 -8.51
N MET A 431 -28.03 16.17 -7.72
CA MET A 431 -26.74 16.85 -7.61
C MET A 431 -25.64 15.89 -7.13
N ALA A 432 -25.89 15.17 -6.03
CA ALA A 432 -24.96 14.18 -5.49
C ALA A 432 -24.73 13.01 -6.45
N ALA A 433 -25.78 12.43 -7.01
CA ALA A 433 -25.64 11.34 -7.98
C ALA A 433 -24.88 11.77 -9.25
N THR A 434 -25.04 13.02 -9.70
CA THR A 434 -24.28 13.58 -10.82
C THR A 434 -22.79 13.67 -10.48
N PHE A 435 -22.45 14.16 -9.28
CA PHE A 435 -21.07 14.18 -8.78
C PHE A 435 -20.47 12.77 -8.73
N ILE A 436 -21.17 11.82 -8.10
CA ILE A 436 -20.71 10.43 -7.96
C ILE A 436 -20.55 9.74 -9.31
N ARG A 437 -21.44 10.00 -10.28
CA ARG A 437 -21.30 9.46 -11.64
C ARG A 437 -20.08 10.01 -12.37
N PHE A 438 -19.78 11.30 -12.26
CA PHE A 438 -18.55 11.85 -12.82
C PHE A 438 -17.32 11.26 -12.13
N LEU A 439 -17.35 11.12 -10.80
CA LEU A 439 -16.30 10.49 -10.03
C LEU A 439 -16.03 9.06 -10.52
N HIS A 440 -17.07 8.23 -10.64
CA HIS A 440 -16.96 6.84 -11.09
C HIS A 440 -16.40 6.73 -12.52
N LYS A 441 -16.82 7.64 -13.40
CA LYS A 441 -16.29 7.73 -14.77
C LYS A 441 -14.81 8.10 -14.79
N ASN A 442 -14.36 8.92 -13.83
CA ASN A 442 -12.96 9.29 -13.70
C ASN A 442 -12.11 8.15 -13.13
N ILE A 443 -12.57 7.43 -12.10
CA ILE A 443 -11.76 6.42 -11.38
C ILE A 443 -11.84 5.00 -11.96
N GLY A 444 -12.76 4.72 -12.88
CA GLY A 444 -12.89 3.39 -13.47
C GLY A 444 -13.57 2.34 -12.58
N GLY A 445 -14.23 2.77 -11.50
CA GLY A 445 -15.06 1.93 -10.63
C GLY A 445 -14.37 1.25 -9.45
N SER A 446 -13.10 1.54 -9.13
CA SER A 446 -12.44 1.04 -7.92
C SER A 446 -11.55 2.11 -7.30
N GLU A 447 -11.41 2.06 -5.97
CA GLU A 447 -10.59 3.01 -5.19
C GLU A 447 -9.19 2.49 -4.87
N THR A 448 -8.84 1.23 -5.17
CA THR A 448 -7.49 0.71 -4.86
C THR A 448 -6.44 1.34 -5.77
N PHE A 449 -5.23 1.57 -5.24
CA PHE A 449 -4.13 2.13 -6.02
C PHE A 449 -3.82 1.31 -7.28
N GLN A 450 -3.74 -0.03 -7.17
CA GLN A 450 -3.46 -0.89 -8.32
C GLN A 450 -4.57 -0.84 -9.38
N ASP A 451 -5.84 -0.73 -8.98
CA ASP A 451 -6.94 -0.59 -9.93
C ASP A 451 -6.92 0.78 -10.62
N LYS A 452 -6.65 1.86 -9.87
CA LYS A 452 -6.43 3.20 -10.42
C LYS A 452 -5.29 3.19 -11.44
N VAL A 453 -4.16 2.54 -11.13
CA VAL A 453 -3.02 2.37 -12.06
C VAL A 453 -3.44 1.60 -13.30
N ASN A 454 -4.13 0.47 -13.15
CA ASN A 454 -4.59 -0.36 -14.28
C ASN A 454 -5.55 0.43 -15.19
N PHE A 455 -6.48 1.16 -14.60
CA PHE A 455 -7.40 2.05 -15.31
C PHE A 455 -6.64 3.16 -16.04
N PHE A 456 -5.79 3.90 -15.34
CA PHE A 456 -4.96 4.98 -15.90
C PHE A 456 -4.17 4.50 -17.12
N GLN A 457 -3.45 3.39 -16.99
CA GLN A 457 -2.64 2.86 -18.08
C GLN A 457 -3.50 2.41 -19.26
N ARG A 458 -4.66 1.80 -19.02
CA ARG A 458 -5.60 1.41 -20.08
C ARG A 458 -6.13 2.61 -20.85
N GLU A 459 -6.60 3.63 -20.15
CA GLU A 459 -7.11 4.85 -20.78
C GLU A 459 -6.02 5.60 -21.53
N LEU A 460 -4.81 5.69 -20.95
CA LEU A 460 -3.68 6.32 -21.61
C LEU A 460 -3.30 5.59 -22.90
N ARG A 461 -3.27 4.25 -22.91
CA ARG A 461 -3.09 3.47 -24.14
C ARG A 461 -4.20 3.74 -25.16
N HIS A 462 -5.44 3.86 -24.71
CA HIS A 462 -6.58 4.14 -25.59
C HIS A 462 -6.47 5.52 -26.27
N ILE A 463 -6.11 6.57 -25.52
CA ILE A 463 -5.90 7.93 -26.04
C ILE A 463 -4.82 7.96 -27.13
N HIS A 464 -3.75 7.19 -26.95
CA HIS A 464 -2.63 7.12 -27.88
C HIS A 464 -2.80 6.04 -28.96
N SER A 465 -3.90 5.29 -28.98
CA SER A 465 -4.11 4.15 -29.90
C SER A 465 -4.00 4.52 -31.39
N LYS A 466 -4.37 5.76 -31.74
CA LYS A 466 -4.28 6.29 -33.11
C LYS A 466 -2.90 6.86 -33.47
N ARG A 467 -1.98 6.96 -32.51
CA ARG A 467 -0.63 7.52 -32.71
C ARG A 467 0.35 6.38 -33.01
N PRO A 468 0.94 6.31 -34.21
CA PRO A 468 1.80 5.20 -34.59
C PRO A 468 3.11 5.24 -33.79
N ARG A 469 3.43 4.14 -33.12
CA ARG A 469 4.66 3.97 -32.31
C ARG A 469 5.87 3.63 -33.18
N THR A 470 6.09 4.44 -34.22
CA THR A 470 7.28 4.34 -35.07
C THR A 470 8.54 4.68 -34.27
N LYS A 471 9.70 4.29 -34.79
CA LYS A 471 11.00 4.57 -34.18
C LYS A 471 11.42 6.00 -34.48
N THR A 472 12.03 6.67 -33.49
CA THR A 472 12.65 7.98 -33.64
C THR A 472 14.01 7.98 -32.95
N CYS A 473 15.05 8.34 -33.69
CA CYS A 473 16.43 8.36 -33.21
C CYS A 473 16.74 9.67 -32.47
N LEU A 474 17.29 9.56 -31.25
CA LEU A 474 17.78 10.69 -30.46
C LEU A 474 19.31 10.57 -30.33
N LYS A 475 20.04 11.49 -30.96
CA LYS A 475 21.50 11.59 -30.82
C LYS A 475 21.84 12.48 -29.62
N ILE A 476 22.37 11.89 -28.56
CA ILE A 476 22.57 12.54 -27.26
C ILE A 476 24.06 12.55 -26.92
N SER A 477 24.55 13.66 -26.37
CA SER A 477 25.91 13.72 -25.82
C SER A 477 25.84 13.62 -24.30
N ARG A 478 26.64 12.74 -23.68
CA ARG A 478 26.68 12.63 -22.21
C ARG A 478 27.19 13.91 -21.55
N HIS A 479 28.17 14.57 -22.15
CA HIS A 479 28.77 15.80 -21.62
C HIS A 479 27.81 16.99 -21.63
N SER A 480 26.85 17.01 -22.56
CA SER A 480 25.84 18.07 -22.69
C SER A 480 24.44 17.47 -22.75
N LEU A 481 24.10 16.62 -21.78
CA LEU A 481 22.89 15.80 -21.79
C LEU A 481 21.61 16.62 -21.97
N LEU A 482 21.42 17.66 -21.15
CA LEU A 482 20.21 18.48 -21.15
C LEU A 482 20.08 19.28 -22.46
N GLU A 483 21.15 19.93 -22.89
CA GLU A 483 21.18 20.73 -24.12
C GLU A 483 20.96 19.86 -25.37
N SER A 484 21.66 18.74 -25.47
CA SER A 484 21.53 17.82 -26.60
C SER A 484 20.14 17.17 -26.67
N SER A 485 19.55 16.85 -25.50
CA SER A 485 18.17 16.34 -25.42
C SER A 485 17.16 17.38 -25.89
N LEU A 486 17.25 18.62 -25.41
CA LEU A 486 16.40 19.73 -25.84
C LEU A 486 16.51 19.98 -27.34
N LYS A 487 17.73 19.96 -27.88
CA LYS A 487 17.98 20.14 -29.30
C LYS A 487 17.36 19.01 -30.12
N ALA A 488 17.51 17.76 -29.68
CA ALA A 488 16.95 16.59 -30.34
C ALA A 488 15.41 16.60 -30.39
N THR A 489 14.75 17.11 -29.34
CA THR A 489 13.28 17.14 -29.25
C THR A 489 12.65 18.48 -29.63
N ARG A 490 13.43 19.50 -29.99
CA ARG A 490 12.96 20.88 -30.20
C ARG A 490 11.79 21.00 -31.19
N ASN A 491 11.82 20.18 -32.24
CA ASN A 491 10.83 20.22 -33.34
C ASN A 491 9.82 19.07 -33.25
N PHE A 492 9.75 18.35 -32.12
CA PHE A 492 8.81 17.25 -31.97
C PHE A 492 7.38 17.78 -31.87
N SER A 493 6.49 17.19 -32.65
CA SER A 493 5.06 17.28 -32.42
C SER A 493 4.65 16.42 -31.22
N VAL A 494 3.44 16.64 -30.72
CA VAL A 494 2.83 15.78 -29.69
C VAL A 494 2.81 14.29 -30.11
N SER A 495 2.66 14.01 -31.42
CA SER A 495 2.72 12.63 -31.93
C SER A 495 4.14 12.05 -31.95
N ASP A 496 5.17 12.88 -32.12
CA ASP A 496 6.57 12.42 -32.08
C ASP A 496 6.96 12.00 -30.66
N TRP A 497 6.43 12.67 -29.64
CA TRP A 497 6.60 12.24 -28.24
C TRP A 497 5.94 10.88 -27.94
N SER A 498 4.97 10.42 -28.74
CA SER A 498 4.40 9.08 -28.63
C SER A 498 5.24 7.98 -29.32
N LYS A 499 6.25 8.34 -30.11
CA LYS A 499 7.14 7.38 -30.82
C LYS A 499 8.07 6.63 -29.87
N ASN A 500 8.60 5.49 -30.32
CA ASN A 500 9.61 4.75 -29.58
C ASN A 500 10.98 5.44 -29.73
N PHE A 501 11.58 5.83 -28.61
CA PHE A 501 12.87 6.55 -28.62
C PHE A 501 14.03 5.56 -28.73
N GLU A 502 14.81 5.69 -29.80
CA GLU A 502 16.08 5.00 -29.98
C GLU A 502 17.22 5.98 -29.65
N VAL A 503 17.70 5.90 -28.42
CA VAL A 503 18.76 6.79 -27.94
C VAL A 503 20.12 6.27 -28.40
N VAL A 504 20.88 7.14 -29.04
CA VAL A 504 22.27 6.92 -29.44
C VAL A 504 23.13 7.91 -28.68
N PHE A 505 23.93 7.44 -27.73
CA PHE A 505 24.98 8.26 -27.13
C PHE A 505 26.12 8.45 -28.13
N GLN A 506 26.60 9.69 -28.27
CA GLN A 506 27.67 10.01 -29.20
C GLN A 506 28.93 9.22 -28.84
N ASP A 507 29.57 8.64 -29.87
CA ASP A 507 30.83 7.89 -29.77
C ASP A 507 30.77 6.63 -28.88
N GLU A 508 29.56 6.07 -28.68
CA GLU A 508 29.33 4.86 -27.88
C GLU A 508 28.62 3.76 -28.68
N GLU A 509 29.10 2.52 -28.56
CA GLU A 509 28.43 1.34 -29.10
C GLU A 509 27.45 0.77 -28.06
N ALA A 510 26.21 0.49 -28.49
CA ALA A 510 25.20 -0.15 -27.66
C ALA A 510 24.80 -1.51 -28.23
N LEU A 511 24.71 -2.52 -27.37
CA LEU A 511 24.27 -3.88 -27.74
C LEU A 511 22.76 -3.97 -27.98
N ASP A 512 21.98 -3.07 -27.37
CA ASP A 512 20.52 -3.01 -27.49
C ASP A 512 19.99 -1.56 -27.51
N TRP A 513 18.71 -1.40 -27.84
CA TRP A 513 17.98 -0.12 -27.76
C TRP A 513 17.23 0.06 -26.43
N GLY A 514 17.32 -0.93 -25.54
CA GLY A 514 16.65 -0.94 -24.24
C GLY A 514 17.47 -0.24 -23.17
N GLY A 515 18.75 -0.61 -23.05
CA GLY A 515 19.71 -0.04 -22.11
C GLY A 515 19.86 1.47 -22.26
N PRO A 516 20.31 1.99 -23.43
CA PRO A 516 20.53 3.41 -23.63
C PRO A 516 19.29 4.27 -23.37
N ARG A 517 18.11 3.76 -23.69
CA ARG A 517 16.83 4.44 -23.43
C ARG A 517 16.54 4.55 -21.93
N ARG A 518 16.64 3.43 -21.19
CA ARG A 518 16.44 3.44 -19.73
C ARG A 518 17.43 4.37 -19.03
N GLU A 519 18.69 4.30 -19.46
CA GLU A 519 19.74 5.17 -18.95
C GLU A 519 19.47 6.64 -19.27
N TRP A 520 19.04 6.97 -20.49
CA TRP A 520 18.69 8.35 -20.83
C TRP A 520 17.58 8.91 -19.95
N PHE A 521 16.50 8.16 -19.71
CA PHE A 521 15.43 8.59 -18.80
C PHE A 521 15.95 8.82 -17.38
N GLU A 522 16.81 7.94 -16.88
CA GLU A 522 17.43 8.10 -15.57
C GLU A 522 18.28 9.36 -15.49
N LEU A 523 19.19 9.55 -16.46
CA LEU A 523 20.11 10.68 -16.49
C LEU A 523 19.39 12.01 -16.72
N ILE A 524 18.39 12.06 -17.61
CA ILE A 524 17.67 13.30 -17.90
C ILE A 524 16.78 13.70 -16.73
N CYS A 525 16.14 12.76 -16.03
CA CYS A 525 15.41 13.06 -14.81
C CYS A 525 16.35 13.61 -13.74
N LYS A 526 17.49 12.93 -13.48
CA LYS A 526 18.51 13.43 -12.55
C LYS A 526 18.95 14.85 -12.93
N ALA A 527 19.28 15.07 -14.20
CA ALA A 527 19.74 16.37 -14.69
C ALA A 527 18.67 17.48 -14.65
N LEU A 528 17.38 17.16 -14.76
CA LEU A 528 16.29 18.15 -14.69
C LEU A 528 15.94 18.52 -13.24
N PHE A 529 15.95 17.54 -12.34
CA PHE A 529 15.54 17.69 -10.94
C PHE A 529 16.71 17.87 -9.97
N ASP A 530 17.96 17.88 -10.46
CA ASP A 530 19.13 18.29 -9.69
C ASP A 530 19.05 19.79 -9.37
N THR A 531 19.06 20.13 -8.09
CA THR A 531 18.97 21.51 -7.62
C THR A 531 20.18 22.37 -7.99
N ASN A 532 21.32 21.75 -8.33
CA ASN A 532 22.50 22.47 -8.79
C ASN A 532 22.25 23.26 -10.09
N ASN A 533 21.33 22.79 -10.93
CA ASN A 533 20.96 23.47 -12.18
C ASN A 533 20.00 24.66 -11.95
N GLN A 534 19.46 24.82 -10.73
CA GLN A 534 18.53 25.88 -10.31
C GLN A 534 17.17 25.94 -11.06
N LEU A 535 16.81 24.94 -11.85
CA LEU A 535 15.47 24.78 -12.44
C LEU A 535 14.46 24.34 -11.36
N PHE A 536 14.88 23.41 -10.51
CA PHE A 536 14.19 23.07 -9.27
C PHE A 536 15.08 23.46 -8.09
N THR A 537 14.47 23.68 -6.94
CA THR A 537 15.15 24.05 -5.68
C THR A 537 14.62 23.20 -4.53
N ARG A 538 15.22 23.34 -3.36
CA ARG A 538 14.70 22.86 -2.08
C ARG A 538 14.36 24.06 -1.21
N PHE A 539 13.43 23.90 -0.27
CA PHE A 539 13.18 24.92 0.75
C PHE A 539 14.27 24.91 1.82
N SER A 540 14.87 23.76 2.10
CA SER A 540 16.04 23.62 2.98
C SER A 540 17.26 23.10 2.23
N ASP A 541 18.45 23.55 2.61
CA ASP A 541 19.73 23.13 2.01
C ASP A 541 20.15 21.69 2.41
N ASN A 542 19.24 20.91 3.00
CA ASN A 542 19.47 19.51 3.33
C ASN A 542 19.43 18.63 2.06
N ASN A 543 20.32 17.64 1.96
CA ASN A 543 20.29 16.63 0.90
C ASN A 543 19.03 15.76 0.89
N GLN A 544 18.27 15.75 1.99
CA GLN A 544 16.95 15.14 2.04
C GLN A 544 15.81 16.01 1.50
N GLY A 545 16.05 17.31 1.28
CA GLY A 545 15.02 18.24 0.87
C GLY A 545 14.33 17.79 -0.41
N LEU A 546 13.00 17.89 -0.39
CA LEU A 546 12.16 17.60 -1.55
C LEU A 546 12.31 18.73 -2.58
N VAL A 547 12.22 18.36 -3.86
CA VAL A 547 12.42 19.31 -4.97
C VAL A 547 11.11 20.01 -5.33
N HIS A 548 11.20 21.33 -5.48
CA HIS A 548 10.12 22.25 -5.82
C HIS A 548 10.53 23.11 -7.03
N PRO A 549 9.60 23.56 -7.90
CA PRO A 549 9.94 24.53 -8.94
C PRO A 549 10.58 25.79 -8.36
N ASN A 550 11.59 26.34 -9.03
CA ASN A 550 12.31 27.51 -8.54
C ASN A 550 11.69 28.82 -9.06
N ALA A 551 11.00 29.55 -8.17
CA ALA A 551 10.45 30.88 -8.47
C ALA A 551 11.55 31.92 -8.78
N ASP A 552 12.70 31.82 -8.10
CA ASP A 552 13.83 32.76 -8.21
C ASP A 552 14.93 32.22 -9.15
N ARG A 553 14.57 31.40 -10.14
CA ARG A 553 15.56 30.79 -11.06
C ARG A 553 16.34 31.85 -11.86
N PRO A 554 17.59 31.55 -12.27
CA PRO A 554 18.36 32.42 -13.15
C PRO A 554 17.64 32.79 -14.44
N PRO A 555 17.72 34.05 -14.93
CA PRO A 555 17.00 34.50 -16.13
C PRO A 555 17.31 33.73 -17.43
N HIS A 556 18.46 33.05 -17.51
CA HIS A 556 18.82 32.23 -18.66
C HIS A 556 18.00 30.92 -18.74
N LEU A 557 17.46 30.43 -17.62
CA LEU A 557 16.55 29.28 -17.57
C LEU A 557 15.13 29.73 -17.92
N ARG A 558 14.76 29.52 -19.17
CA ARG A 558 13.44 29.92 -19.68
C ARG A 558 12.34 29.01 -19.14
N VAL A 559 11.14 29.57 -18.97
CA VAL A 559 9.95 28.80 -18.49
C VAL A 559 9.63 27.59 -19.39
N LYS A 560 9.97 27.65 -20.68
CA LYS A 560 9.83 26.51 -21.63
C LYS A 560 10.62 25.26 -21.22
N MET A 561 11.62 25.39 -20.35
CA MET A 561 12.31 24.25 -19.75
C MET A 561 11.36 23.40 -18.89
N TYR A 562 10.43 24.03 -18.16
CA TYR A 562 9.38 23.31 -17.43
C TYR A 562 8.43 22.58 -18.39
N GLU A 563 8.11 23.18 -19.54
CA GLU A 563 7.32 22.51 -20.58
C GLU A 563 8.02 21.26 -21.13
N PHE A 564 9.33 21.32 -21.38
CA PHE A 564 10.12 20.13 -21.71
C PHE A 564 10.13 19.10 -20.57
N THR A 565 10.32 19.56 -19.33
CA THR A 565 10.32 18.69 -18.13
C THR A 565 8.98 17.95 -17.99
N GLY A 566 7.86 18.65 -18.17
CA GLY A 566 6.52 18.08 -18.17
C GLY A 566 6.33 17.03 -19.26
N ARG A 567 6.86 17.26 -20.47
CA ARG A 567 6.84 16.26 -21.54
C ARG A 567 7.67 15.02 -21.21
N VAL A 568 8.85 15.18 -20.59
CA VAL A 568 9.68 14.06 -20.14
C VAL A 568 8.92 13.22 -19.11
N VAL A 569 8.28 13.86 -18.12
CA VAL A 569 7.46 13.16 -17.11
C VAL A 569 6.25 12.47 -17.76
N GLY A 570 5.52 13.16 -18.65
CA GLY A 570 4.40 12.58 -19.39
C GLY A 570 4.83 11.41 -20.28
N LYS A 571 6.05 11.47 -20.82
CA LYS A 571 6.67 10.38 -21.57
C LYS A 571 7.01 9.19 -20.68
N CYS A 572 7.54 9.40 -19.48
CA CYS A 572 7.77 8.32 -18.50
C CYS A 572 6.46 7.57 -18.17
N LEU A 573 5.39 8.32 -17.90
CA LEU A 573 4.06 7.75 -17.61
C LEU A 573 3.49 6.99 -18.80
N TYR A 574 3.60 7.55 -20.01
CA TYR A 574 3.16 6.90 -21.24
C TYR A 574 3.92 5.61 -21.53
N GLU A 575 5.26 5.62 -21.46
CA GLU A 575 6.07 4.42 -21.67
C GLU A 575 5.75 3.34 -20.63
N SER A 576 5.59 3.73 -19.36
CA SER A 576 5.22 2.80 -18.28
C SER A 576 3.83 2.19 -18.47
N ALA A 577 2.89 2.91 -19.08
CA ALA A 577 1.57 2.37 -19.42
C ALA A 577 1.60 1.29 -20.51
N LEU A 578 2.71 1.10 -21.23
CA LEU A 578 2.83 0.05 -22.25
C LEU A 578 3.21 -1.32 -21.68
N GLY A 579 3.55 -1.40 -20.39
CA GLY A 579 3.84 -2.66 -19.68
C GLY A 579 5.28 -2.79 -19.18
N GLY A 580 5.54 -3.83 -18.39
CA GLY A 580 6.71 -3.94 -17.51
C GLY A 580 8.08 -3.78 -18.18
N THR A 581 8.26 -4.23 -19.42
CA THR A 581 9.55 -4.09 -20.13
C THR A 581 9.85 -2.66 -20.60
N TYR A 582 8.83 -1.78 -20.63
CA TYR A 582 8.94 -0.38 -21.04
C TYR A 582 8.94 0.59 -19.86
N LYS A 583 8.79 0.09 -18.63
CA LYS A 583 8.69 0.91 -17.42
C LYS A 583 9.84 1.93 -17.33
N GLN A 584 9.49 3.22 -17.30
CA GLN A 584 10.39 4.34 -17.10
C GLN A 584 9.92 5.11 -15.88
N LEU A 585 10.75 5.14 -14.84
CA LEU A 585 10.43 5.84 -13.59
C LEU A 585 11.09 7.21 -13.57
N VAL A 586 10.35 8.19 -13.07
CA VAL A 586 10.88 9.52 -12.79
C VAL A 586 11.83 9.43 -11.60
N ARG A 587 13.04 9.96 -11.75
CA ARG A 587 14.04 10.02 -10.68
C ARG A 587 13.99 11.40 -10.02
N ALA A 588 13.07 11.58 -9.08
CA ALA A 588 12.91 12.79 -8.30
C ALA A 588 12.12 12.53 -7.01
N ARG A 589 12.38 13.34 -5.99
CA ARG A 589 11.65 13.37 -4.71
C ARG A 589 10.92 14.70 -4.62
N PHE A 590 9.71 14.77 -5.18
CA PHE A 590 8.95 16.03 -5.29
C PHE A 590 8.34 16.45 -3.95
N THR A 591 8.22 17.75 -3.73
CA THR A 591 7.38 18.31 -2.67
C THR A 591 5.93 17.87 -2.83
N ARG A 592 5.23 17.66 -1.71
CA ARG A 592 3.81 17.27 -1.73
C ARG A 592 2.92 18.34 -2.33
N SER A 593 3.21 19.61 -2.05
CA SER A 593 2.53 20.75 -2.68
C SER A 593 2.67 20.76 -4.21
N PHE A 594 3.82 20.39 -4.77
CA PHE A 594 4.00 20.31 -6.23
C PHE A 594 3.18 19.17 -6.83
N LEU A 595 3.16 18.00 -6.19
CA LEU A 595 2.31 16.88 -6.61
C LEU A 595 0.82 17.25 -6.51
N ALA A 596 0.41 17.91 -5.43
CA ALA A 596 -0.93 18.48 -5.26
C ALA A 596 -1.27 19.50 -6.35
N GLN A 597 -0.31 20.27 -6.86
CA GLN A 597 -0.53 21.18 -7.98
C GLN A 597 -0.67 20.46 -9.33
N ILE A 598 0.10 19.39 -9.59
CA ILE A 598 -0.05 18.54 -10.80
C ILE A 598 -1.44 17.89 -10.81
N ILE A 599 -1.75 17.32 -9.65
CA ILE A 599 -3.05 17.28 -9.03
C ILE A 599 -4.08 18.22 -9.63
N GLY A 600 -3.95 19.47 -9.19
CA GLY A 600 -4.88 20.61 -9.22
C GLY A 600 -5.69 20.71 -7.91
N LEU A 601 -5.11 20.28 -6.79
CA LEU A 601 -5.57 20.51 -5.43
C LEU A 601 -5.12 21.88 -4.94
N ARG A 602 -5.83 22.42 -3.95
CA ARG A 602 -5.46 23.68 -3.27
C ARG A 602 -4.39 23.42 -2.23
N MET A 603 -3.58 24.44 -1.95
CA MET A 603 -2.55 24.32 -0.93
C MET A 603 -3.15 24.44 0.48
N ASN A 604 -2.62 23.63 1.39
CA ASN A 604 -2.91 23.63 2.81
C ASN A 604 -1.60 23.83 3.59
N TYR A 605 -1.66 24.48 4.75
CA TYR A 605 -0.51 24.63 5.65
C TYR A 605 0.15 23.29 6.04
N LYS A 606 -0.60 22.18 6.01
CA LYS A 606 -0.07 20.83 6.29
C LYS A 606 1.07 20.44 5.34
N TYR A 607 1.10 20.94 4.10
CA TYR A 607 2.22 20.64 3.18
C TYR A 607 3.55 21.21 3.65
N PHE A 608 3.56 22.26 4.49
CA PHE A 608 4.81 22.77 5.05
C PHE A 608 5.52 21.72 5.91
N GLU A 609 4.79 20.80 6.56
CA GLU A 609 5.41 19.77 7.39
C GLU A 609 6.40 18.91 6.59
N THR A 610 6.09 18.60 5.34
CA THR A 610 6.96 17.83 4.43
C THR A 610 7.85 18.70 3.56
N ASP A 611 7.35 19.86 3.11
CA ASP A 611 8.01 20.64 2.06
C ASP A 611 8.98 21.67 2.62
N ASP A 612 8.64 22.31 3.74
CA ASP A 612 9.44 23.34 4.43
C ASP A 612 9.31 23.16 5.94
N GLU A 613 9.95 22.09 6.42
CA GLU A 613 9.88 21.62 7.81
C GLU A 613 10.26 22.71 8.83
N GLU A 614 11.29 23.52 8.53
CA GLU A 614 11.75 24.57 9.43
C GLU A 614 10.68 25.65 9.59
N PHE A 615 10.08 26.08 8.48
CA PHE A 615 8.97 27.02 8.50
C PHE A 615 7.74 26.48 9.22
N TYR A 616 7.44 25.18 9.03
CA TYR A 616 6.34 24.52 9.73
C TYR A 616 6.54 24.57 11.26
N LYS A 617 7.71 24.13 11.73
CA LYS A 617 8.03 24.09 13.17
C LYS A 617 8.04 25.47 13.83
N THR A 618 8.61 26.46 13.15
CA THR A 618 8.87 27.78 13.73
C THR A 618 7.64 28.69 13.68
N LYS A 619 6.97 28.80 12.52
CA LYS A 619 5.86 29.75 12.32
C LYS A 619 4.50 29.07 12.36
N VAL A 620 4.32 27.96 11.64
CA VAL A 620 3.00 27.31 11.51
C VAL A 620 2.55 26.70 12.84
N CYS A 621 3.38 25.86 13.47
CA CYS A 621 3.08 25.26 14.77
C CYS A 621 2.88 26.33 15.87
N PHE A 622 3.64 27.42 15.83
CA PHE A 622 3.47 28.52 16.78
C PHE A 622 2.08 29.14 16.66
N ILE A 623 1.66 29.50 15.45
CA ILE A 623 0.33 30.07 15.20
C ILE A 623 -0.79 29.09 15.57
N LEU A 624 -0.63 27.79 15.26
CA LEU A 624 -1.62 26.77 15.60
C LEU A 624 -1.83 26.64 17.12
N ASN A 625 -0.74 26.61 17.89
CA ASN A 625 -0.77 26.25 19.30
C ASN A 625 -0.84 27.43 20.26
N ASN A 626 -0.69 28.66 19.79
CA ASN A 626 -0.73 29.87 20.61
C ASN A 626 -1.89 30.80 20.22
N ASP A 627 -2.21 31.72 21.15
CA ASP A 627 -3.13 32.82 20.90
C ASP A 627 -2.45 33.87 20.01
N VAL A 628 -3.09 34.25 18.90
CA VAL A 628 -2.53 35.18 17.90
C VAL A 628 -2.95 36.64 18.11
N SER A 629 -3.78 36.94 19.10
CA SER A 629 -4.42 38.25 19.27
C SER A 629 -3.41 39.40 19.48
N GLU A 630 -2.24 39.10 20.04
CA GLU A 630 -1.15 40.05 20.32
C GLU A 630 0.01 39.97 19.32
N MET A 631 -0.11 39.16 18.26
CA MET A 631 0.99 38.95 17.30
C MET A 631 1.03 39.97 16.16
N ASP A 632 0.06 40.89 16.06
CA ASP A 632 -0.10 41.87 14.98
C ASP A 632 0.02 41.27 13.57
N LEU A 633 -0.37 40.00 13.42
CA LEU A 633 -0.37 39.31 12.14
C LEU A 633 -1.49 39.87 11.25
N LEU A 634 -1.16 40.12 9.99
CA LEU A 634 -2.10 40.56 8.96
C LEU A 634 -2.22 39.50 7.88
N PHE A 635 -3.27 39.56 7.06
CA PHE A 635 -3.40 38.73 5.87
C PHE A 635 -2.50 39.22 4.72
N ALA A 636 -1.23 39.46 5.03
CA ALA A 636 -0.18 39.86 4.10
C ALA A 636 1.15 39.22 4.49
N GLU A 637 2.00 38.95 3.50
CA GLU A 637 3.35 38.44 3.70
C GLU A 637 4.39 39.49 3.32
N GLU A 638 5.32 39.72 4.22
CA GLU A 638 6.47 40.59 4.02
C GLU A 638 7.64 39.81 3.43
N LYS A 639 8.11 40.18 2.24
CA LYS A 639 9.31 39.64 1.59
C LYS A 639 10.48 40.56 1.89
N TYR A 640 11.51 39.99 2.50
CA TYR A 640 12.76 40.67 2.83
C TYR A 640 13.88 40.24 1.88
N SER A 641 14.76 41.18 1.52
CA SER A 641 15.97 40.91 0.76
C SER A 641 17.00 40.11 1.59
N LYS A 642 18.01 39.54 0.94
CA LYS A 642 19.18 38.94 1.63
C LYS A 642 19.93 39.92 2.53
N SER A 643 19.76 41.23 2.32
CA SER A 643 20.33 42.30 3.15
C SER A 643 19.45 42.71 4.34
N GLY A 644 18.27 42.09 4.52
CA GLY A 644 17.35 42.37 5.62
C GLY A 644 16.38 43.53 5.37
N HIS A 645 16.44 44.20 4.21
CA HIS A 645 15.46 45.23 3.85
C HIS A 645 14.14 44.64 3.37
N LEU A 646 13.01 45.23 3.78
CA LEU A 646 11.68 44.90 3.26
C LEU A 646 11.60 45.26 1.77
N GLU A 647 11.47 44.27 0.90
CA GLU A 647 11.35 44.46 -0.55
C GLU A 647 9.89 44.67 -0.96
N LYS A 648 8.98 43.88 -0.39
CA LYS A 648 7.59 43.85 -0.83
C LYS A 648 6.67 43.34 0.27
N VAL A 649 5.50 43.95 0.39
CA VAL A 649 4.36 43.38 1.13
C VAL A 649 3.39 42.80 0.11
N VAL A 650 3.07 41.52 0.23
CA VAL A 650 2.15 40.82 -0.65
C VAL A 650 0.89 40.46 0.12
N GLU A 651 -0.21 41.10 -0.21
CA GLU A 651 -1.50 40.75 0.40
C GLU A 651 -1.94 39.35 -0.04
N LEU A 652 -2.33 38.52 0.91
CA LEU A 652 -2.80 37.15 0.66
C LEU A 652 -4.25 37.12 0.14
N ILE A 653 -5.01 38.15 0.49
CA ILE A 653 -6.37 38.46 0.00
C ILE A 653 -6.46 39.95 -0.28
N SER A 654 -7.45 40.37 -1.07
CA SER A 654 -7.67 41.79 -1.37
C SER A 654 -7.90 42.60 -0.08
N GLY A 655 -7.09 43.63 0.18
CA GLY A 655 -7.15 44.40 1.41
C GLY A 655 -6.62 43.64 2.63
N GLY A 656 -5.85 42.57 2.40
CA GLY A 656 -5.34 41.70 3.44
C GLY A 656 -4.41 42.41 4.42
N ALA A 657 -3.73 43.49 3.99
CA ALA A 657 -2.91 44.29 4.89
C ALA A 657 -3.74 45.13 5.91
N GLN A 658 -5.07 45.11 5.83
CA GLN A 658 -5.96 45.74 6.84
C GLN A 658 -6.76 44.71 7.65
N ILE A 659 -6.57 43.42 7.38
CA ILE A 659 -7.31 42.34 8.04
C ILE A 659 -6.38 41.67 9.05
N ALA A 660 -6.71 41.81 10.33
CA ALA A 660 -5.98 41.16 11.41
C ALA A 660 -6.26 39.65 11.47
N VAL A 661 -5.22 38.89 11.78
CA VAL A 661 -5.33 37.46 12.06
C VAL A 661 -5.78 37.29 13.51
N THR A 662 -6.85 36.53 13.70
CA THR A 662 -7.48 36.21 14.97
C THR A 662 -7.52 34.69 15.17
N ASN A 663 -7.80 34.22 16.39
CA ASN A 663 -7.93 32.78 16.65
C ASN A 663 -9.02 32.11 15.80
N GLU A 664 -10.06 32.85 15.42
CA GLU A 664 -11.15 32.36 14.57
C GLU A 664 -10.73 32.19 13.11
N ASN A 665 -9.79 33.01 12.61
CA ASN A 665 -9.40 33.05 11.20
C ASN A 665 -7.97 32.55 10.91
N LYS A 666 -7.19 32.19 11.94
CA LYS A 666 -5.77 31.79 11.79
C LYS A 666 -5.54 30.60 10.87
N ILE A 667 -6.46 29.63 10.82
CA ILE A 667 -6.39 28.51 9.88
C ILE A 667 -6.55 28.98 8.43
N HIS A 668 -7.44 29.93 8.19
CA HIS A 668 -7.61 30.53 6.86
C HIS A 668 -6.36 31.28 6.42
N TYR A 669 -5.78 32.08 7.32
CA TYR A 669 -4.49 32.75 7.10
C TYR A 669 -3.38 31.74 6.74
N LEU A 670 -3.21 30.66 7.51
CA LEU A 670 -2.19 29.64 7.25
C LEU A 670 -2.37 28.94 5.89
N ASN A 671 -3.60 28.62 5.50
CA ASN A 671 -3.88 28.04 4.19
C ASN A 671 -3.58 29.01 3.03
N LEU A 672 -3.90 30.29 3.19
CA LEU A 672 -3.55 31.31 2.19
C LEU A 672 -2.04 31.53 2.10
N LEU A 673 -1.34 31.47 3.23
CA LEU A 673 0.12 31.55 3.29
C LEU A 673 0.76 30.38 2.54
N ALA A 674 0.23 29.16 2.72
CA ALA A 674 0.62 27.98 1.94
C ALA A 674 0.35 28.17 0.44
N GLN A 675 -0.85 28.67 0.09
CA GLN A 675 -1.20 28.94 -1.31
C GLN A 675 -0.26 29.94 -1.97
N TYR A 676 0.17 30.96 -1.24
CA TYR A 676 1.12 31.93 -1.77
C TYR A 676 2.53 31.35 -1.90
N ARG A 677 3.11 30.82 -0.82
CA ARG A 677 4.52 30.36 -0.80
C ARG A 677 4.78 29.11 -1.65
N LEU A 678 3.83 28.18 -1.69
CA LEU A 678 4.02 26.87 -2.34
C LEU A 678 3.46 26.81 -3.77
N ALA A 679 2.63 27.77 -4.18
CA ALA A 679 1.96 27.70 -5.49
C ALA A 679 1.95 29.02 -6.26
N SER A 680 1.49 30.13 -5.65
CA SER A 680 1.35 31.40 -6.38
C SER A 680 2.69 31.93 -6.91
N GLN A 681 3.78 31.72 -6.17
CA GLN A 681 5.13 32.15 -6.59
C GLN A 681 5.68 31.36 -7.77
N VAL A 682 5.22 30.12 -7.98
CA VAL A 682 5.71 29.20 -9.02
C VAL A 682 4.65 28.94 -10.11
N ARG A 683 3.64 29.80 -10.18
CA ARG A 683 2.46 29.57 -11.02
C ARG A 683 2.82 29.41 -12.49
N ASP A 684 3.68 30.27 -13.04
CA ASP A 684 4.04 30.25 -14.45
C ASP A 684 4.83 28.98 -14.80
N GLU A 685 5.71 28.55 -13.89
CA GLU A 685 6.55 27.36 -14.00
C GLU A 685 5.70 26.09 -14.00
N VAL A 686 4.76 26.01 -13.06
CA VAL A 686 3.80 24.90 -12.93
C VAL A 686 2.85 24.85 -14.12
N GLU A 687 2.32 25.99 -14.58
CA GLU A 687 1.45 26.05 -15.76
C GLU A 687 2.16 25.52 -17.02
N HIS A 688 3.44 25.86 -17.22
CA HIS A 688 4.22 25.33 -18.34
C HIS A 688 4.57 23.85 -18.17
N PHE A 689 4.91 23.41 -16.95
CA PHE A 689 5.10 22.00 -16.65
C PHE A 689 3.85 21.19 -17.00
N LEU A 690 2.68 21.64 -16.51
CA LEU A 690 1.40 20.99 -16.78
C LEU A 690 1.05 21.03 -18.27
N LYS A 691 1.35 22.12 -18.99
CA LYS A 691 1.16 22.19 -20.44
C LYS A 691 1.93 21.08 -21.16
N GLY A 692 3.21 20.87 -20.83
CA GLY A 692 4.01 19.80 -21.41
C GLY A 692 3.53 18.40 -21.03
N LEU A 693 3.16 18.20 -19.76
CA LEU A 693 2.61 16.94 -19.25
C LEU A 693 1.30 16.57 -19.95
N ASN A 694 0.39 17.55 -20.07
CA ASN A 694 -0.97 17.36 -20.58
C ASN A 694 -1.04 17.08 -22.09
N GLU A 695 0.05 17.30 -22.84
CA GLU A 695 0.16 16.85 -24.24
C GLU A 695 0.19 15.33 -24.37
N LEU A 696 0.74 14.64 -23.36
CA LEU A 696 0.82 13.19 -23.31
C LEU A 696 -0.22 12.58 -22.38
N VAL A 697 -0.45 13.17 -21.20
CA VAL A 697 -1.32 12.60 -20.17
C VAL A 697 -2.42 13.59 -19.84
N PRO A 698 -3.69 13.34 -20.24
CA PRO A 698 -4.77 14.25 -19.89
C PRO A 698 -4.91 14.47 -18.39
N GLU A 699 -5.02 15.73 -17.98
CA GLU A 699 -5.11 16.19 -16.59
C GLU A 699 -6.15 15.40 -15.75
N ASN A 700 -7.31 15.08 -16.34
CA ASN A 700 -8.38 14.37 -15.64
C ASN A 700 -8.02 12.92 -15.27
N LEU A 701 -7.05 12.30 -15.96
CA LEU A 701 -6.60 10.95 -15.63
C LEU A 701 -5.68 10.91 -14.41
N LEU A 702 -4.97 12.00 -14.11
CA LEU A 702 -4.11 12.08 -12.92
C LEU A 702 -4.91 12.43 -11.66
N ALA A 703 -6.07 13.08 -11.82
CA ALA A 703 -6.92 13.50 -10.71
C ALA A 703 -7.55 12.36 -9.88
N ILE A 704 -7.39 11.09 -10.32
CA ILE A 704 -7.84 9.90 -9.59
C ILE A 704 -6.90 9.49 -8.46
N PHE A 705 -5.65 9.95 -8.54
CA PHE A 705 -4.61 9.69 -7.56
C PHE A 705 -4.54 10.83 -6.55
N ASP A 706 -4.22 10.52 -5.30
CA ASP A 706 -3.71 11.51 -4.35
C ASP A 706 -2.23 11.82 -4.60
N GLU A 707 -1.63 12.71 -3.81
CA GLU A 707 -0.23 13.14 -3.94
C GLU A 707 0.76 11.99 -3.69
N ASN A 708 0.45 11.08 -2.77
CA ASN A 708 1.30 9.94 -2.42
C ASN A 708 1.23 8.85 -3.50
N GLU A 709 0.03 8.56 -3.97
CA GLU A 709 -0.23 7.67 -5.10
C GLU A 709 0.37 8.21 -6.40
N LEU A 710 0.31 9.53 -6.63
CA LEU A 710 0.94 10.14 -7.81
C LEU A 710 2.46 9.97 -7.77
N GLU A 711 3.09 10.16 -6.60
CA GLU A 711 4.52 9.86 -6.44
C GLU A 711 4.80 8.39 -6.75
N LEU A 712 4.02 7.45 -6.21
CA LEU A 712 4.20 6.01 -6.48
C LEU A 712 4.03 5.68 -7.97
N LEU A 713 3.08 6.31 -8.65
CA LEU A 713 2.84 6.15 -10.09
C LEU A 713 4.04 6.65 -10.91
N MET A 714 4.58 7.83 -10.58
CA MET A 714 5.65 8.49 -11.32
C MET A 714 7.03 7.88 -11.01
N CYS A 715 7.30 7.66 -9.73
CA CYS A 715 8.61 7.38 -9.17
C CYS A 715 8.80 5.91 -8.76
N GLY A 716 7.70 5.15 -8.66
CA GLY A 716 7.70 3.73 -8.25
C GLY A 716 7.82 3.53 -6.74
N THR A 717 7.81 2.26 -6.33
CA THR A 717 7.92 1.83 -4.92
C THR A 717 9.34 1.79 -4.38
N GLY A 718 10.35 2.00 -5.24
CA GLY A 718 11.74 1.73 -4.91
C GLY A 718 12.03 0.23 -4.68
N ASP A 719 13.23 -0.06 -4.19
CA ASP A 719 13.64 -1.38 -3.68
C ASP A 719 14.10 -1.19 -2.23
N ILE A 720 13.13 -1.27 -1.30
CA ILE A 720 13.36 -0.98 0.11
C ILE A 720 13.87 -2.26 0.78
N ASN A 721 15.13 -2.21 1.22
CA ASN A 721 15.76 -3.30 1.96
C ASN A 721 15.44 -3.19 3.46
N VAL A 722 14.63 -4.12 3.97
CA VAL A 722 14.21 -4.16 5.38
C VAL A 722 15.40 -4.38 6.33
N GLN A 723 16.46 -5.06 5.90
CA GLN A 723 17.66 -5.22 6.73
C GLN A 723 18.44 -3.91 6.86
N ASP A 724 18.56 -3.15 5.76
CA ASP A 724 19.15 -1.81 5.79
C ASP A 724 18.35 -0.86 6.68
N PHE A 725 17.01 -0.91 6.56
CA PHE A 725 16.11 -0.15 7.40
C PHE A 725 16.33 -0.47 8.89
N LYS A 726 16.33 -1.77 9.24
CA LYS A 726 16.52 -2.22 10.61
C LYS A 726 17.89 -1.86 11.17
N ALA A 727 18.94 -1.90 10.36
CA ALA A 727 20.31 -1.58 10.78
C ALA A 727 20.50 -0.11 11.17
N HIS A 728 19.72 0.80 10.56
CA HIS A 728 19.88 2.25 10.74
C HIS A 728 18.74 2.92 11.50
N ALA A 729 17.72 2.17 11.93
CA ALA A 729 16.63 2.68 12.77
C ALA A 729 17.03 2.74 14.25
N VAL A 730 16.79 3.89 14.89
CA VAL A 730 17.09 4.15 16.30
C VAL A 730 15.83 4.00 17.16
N ILE A 731 15.89 3.21 18.22
CA ILE A 731 14.75 2.99 19.13
C ILE A 731 14.87 3.87 20.37
N VAL A 732 13.92 4.79 20.56
CA VAL A 732 13.93 5.81 21.63
C VAL A 732 12.84 5.51 22.66
N GLY A 733 13.21 5.46 23.94
CA GLY A 733 12.28 5.21 25.05
C GLY A 733 11.71 3.79 25.10
N GLY A 734 10.59 3.61 25.80
CA GLY A 734 9.83 2.36 25.85
C GLY A 734 10.15 1.43 27.03
N SER A 735 9.12 0.71 27.50
CA SER A 735 9.22 -0.31 28.54
C SER A 735 10.02 -1.54 28.06
N TRP A 736 10.36 -2.44 28.98
CA TRP A 736 10.95 -3.74 28.63
C TRP A 736 10.08 -4.51 27.62
N HIS A 737 8.75 -4.54 27.84
CA HIS A 737 7.80 -5.17 26.92
C HIS A 737 7.84 -4.52 25.54
N PHE A 738 7.89 -3.19 25.46
CA PHE A 738 8.00 -2.48 24.18
C PHE A 738 9.28 -2.88 23.43
N ARG A 739 10.43 -2.79 24.09
CA ARG A 739 11.74 -3.06 23.48
C ARG A 739 11.92 -4.54 23.09
N GLU A 740 11.44 -5.47 23.90
CA GLU A 740 11.68 -6.90 23.71
C GLU A 740 10.59 -7.65 22.96
N LYS A 741 9.34 -7.18 23.00
CA LYS A 741 8.19 -7.83 22.34
C LYS A 741 7.67 -7.00 21.19
N VAL A 742 7.24 -5.77 21.46
CA VAL A 742 6.62 -4.89 20.44
C VAL A 742 7.57 -4.63 19.28
N MET A 743 8.86 -4.37 19.54
CA MET A 743 9.85 -4.19 18.46
C MET A 743 10.10 -5.46 17.64
N LYS A 744 10.08 -6.65 18.26
CA LYS A 744 10.20 -7.92 17.51
C LYS A 744 8.99 -8.12 16.59
N TRP A 745 7.79 -7.79 17.08
CA TRP A 745 6.57 -7.82 16.28
C TRP A 745 6.61 -6.78 15.16
N PHE A 746 7.02 -5.56 15.45
CA PHE A 746 7.18 -4.49 14.45
C PHE A 746 8.05 -4.94 13.28
N TRP A 747 9.26 -5.44 13.54
CA TRP A 747 10.15 -5.89 12.46
C TRP A 747 9.63 -7.12 11.73
N ALA A 748 8.90 -8.02 12.42
CA ALA A 748 8.23 -9.14 11.77
C ALA A 748 7.10 -8.68 10.84
N VAL A 749 6.34 -7.66 11.26
CA VAL A 749 5.29 -7.03 10.43
C VAL A 749 5.92 -6.35 9.21
N VAL A 750 6.93 -5.49 9.41
CA VAL A 750 7.62 -4.80 8.31
C VAL A 750 8.24 -5.78 7.32
N SER A 751 8.78 -6.91 7.80
CA SER A 751 9.31 -7.97 6.92
C SER A 751 8.23 -8.72 6.14
N SER A 752 6.96 -8.63 6.56
CA SER A 752 5.81 -9.24 5.88
C SER A 752 5.15 -8.32 4.86
N PHE A 753 5.52 -7.03 4.84
CA PHE A 753 4.98 -6.04 3.92
C PHE A 753 5.46 -6.26 2.49
N THR A 754 4.58 -5.97 1.55
CA THR A 754 4.91 -5.81 0.13
C THR A 754 5.77 -4.56 -0.08
N GLN A 755 6.46 -4.44 -1.23
CA GLN A 755 7.22 -3.22 -1.56
C GLN A 755 6.32 -1.97 -1.63
N GLU A 756 5.05 -2.11 -2.01
CA GLU A 756 4.10 -0.99 -1.96
C GLU A 756 3.82 -0.56 -0.52
N GLU A 757 3.56 -1.50 0.39
CA GLU A 757 3.33 -1.20 1.81
C GLU A 757 4.58 -0.62 2.48
N LEU A 758 5.78 -1.10 2.11
CA LEU A 758 7.04 -0.51 2.56
C LEU A 758 7.21 0.93 2.05
N ALA A 759 6.88 1.19 0.79
CA ALA A 759 6.94 2.53 0.21
C ALA A 759 5.96 3.49 0.89
N ARG A 760 4.75 3.03 1.20
CA ARG A 760 3.75 3.78 1.98
C ARG A 760 4.21 4.04 3.42
N LEU A 761 4.83 3.06 4.07
CA LEU A 761 5.43 3.26 5.39
C LEU A 761 6.52 4.33 5.35
N LEU A 762 7.35 4.32 4.30
CA LEU A 762 8.39 5.34 4.11
C LEU A 762 7.78 6.73 3.83
N GLN A 763 6.72 6.82 3.02
CA GLN A 763 5.97 8.07 2.82
C GLN A 763 5.39 8.59 4.13
N PHE A 764 4.75 7.71 4.91
CA PHE A 764 4.13 8.05 6.19
C PHE A 764 5.13 8.62 7.20
N THR A 765 6.37 8.13 7.17
CA THR A 765 7.38 8.45 8.19
C THR A 765 8.46 9.44 7.74
N THR A 766 8.65 9.62 6.44
CA THR A 766 9.72 10.49 5.87
C THR A 766 9.21 11.48 4.83
N GLY A 767 7.92 11.42 4.48
CA GLY A 767 7.32 12.29 3.48
C GLY A 767 7.66 11.94 2.03
N SER A 768 8.36 10.84 1.72
CA SER A 768 8.64 10.37 0.34
C SER A 768 8.67 8.84 0.25
N SER A 769 8.29 8.28 -0.92
CA SER A 769 8.42 6.84 -1.19
C SER A 769 9.84 6.41 -1.57
N GLN A 770 10.75 7.37 -1.75
CA GLN A 770 12.13 7.11 -2.13
C GLN A 770 13.12 7.54 -1.03
N LEU A 771 14.10 6.68 -0.79
CA LEU A 771 15.24 7.00 0.05
C LEU A 771 16.20 7.97 -0.67
N PRO A 772 16.99 8.75 0.08
CA PRO A 772 18.15 9.43 -0.48
C PRO A 772 19.13 8.44 -1.12
N PRO A 773 20.03 8.89 -2.02
CA PRO A 773 20.92 8.00 -2.76
C PRO A 773 21.78 7.04 -1.90
N GLY A 774 22.08 7.39 -0.65
CA GLY A 774 22.86 6.55 0.27
C GLY A 774 22.04 5.65 1.19
N GLY A 775 20.74 5.47 0.92
CA GLY A 775 19.87 4.59 1.71
C GLY A 775 19.54 5.15 3.10
N PHE A 776 19.11 4.28 4.03
CA PHE A 776 18.67 4.68 5.37
C PHE A 776 19.77 5.34 6.20
N ASN A 777 21.04 4.96 5.98
CA ASN A 777 22.20 5.55 6.65
C ASN A 777 22.33 7.06 6.40
N THR A 778 21.85 7.54 5.25
CA THR A 778 21.93 8.95 4.86
C THR A 778 20.70 9.76 5.24
N LEU A 779 19.77 9.19 6.01
CA LEU A 779 18.67 9.96 6.55
C LEU A 779 19.17 10.95 7.62
N CYS A 780 18.71 12.20 7.56
CA CYS A 780 19.16 13.28 8.43
C CYS A 780 17.97 14.16 8.88
N PRO A 781 17.38 13.87 10.05
CA PRO A 781 17.87 12.96 11.09
C PRO A 781 17.71 11.47 10.75
N SER A 782 18.48 10.59 11.41
CA SER A 782 18.32 9.14 11.27
C SER A 782 16.91 8.70 11.66
N PHE A 783 16.42 7.63 11.02
CA PHE A 783 15.09 7.12 11.29
C PHE A 783 14.93 6.72 12.76
N GLN A 784 13.83 7.13 13.39
CA GLN A 784 13.57 6.89 14.80
C GLN A 784 12.22 6.19 15.02
N ILE A 785 12.21 5.19 15.89
CA ILE A 785 11.00 4.58 16.43
C ILE A 785 10.89 5.00 17.89
N ILE A 786 9.92 5.86 18.19
CA ILE A 786 9.66 6.41 19.52
C ILE A 786 8.54 5.61 20.17
N ALA A 787 8.77 5.15 21.40
CA ALA A 787 7.70 4.57 22.20
C ALA A 787 6.70 5.66 22.61
N ALA A 788 5.51 5.66 22.02
CA ALA A 788 4.44 6.58 22.39
C ALA A 788 3.90 6.23 23.79
N PRO A 789 3.54 7.22 24.62
CA PRO A 789 2.98 7.01 25.95
C PRO A 789 1.48 6.61 25.89
N THR A 790 1.12 5.78 24.92
CA THR A 790 -0.26 5.32 24.66
C THR A 790 -0.27 3.81 24.43
N HIS A 791 -1.44 3.20 24.55
CA HIS A 791 -1.67 1.77 24.41
C HIS A 791 -2.81 1.52 23.42
N SER A 792 -2.66 0.52 22.53
CA SER A 792 -3.69 0.12 21.55
C SER A 792 -4.26 1.23 20.65
N THR A 793 -3.49 2.30 20.41
CA THR A 793 -3.85 3.42 19.52
C THR A 793 -3.18 3.28 18.14
N LEU A 794 -3.60 4.09 17.16
CA LEU A 794 -2.94 4.16 15.86
C LEU A 794 -1.51 4.72 16.01
N PRO A 795 -0.52 4.15 15.29
CA PRO A 795 0.78 4.78 15.17
C PRO A 795 0.66 6.18 14.56
N THR A 796 1.46 7.11 15.04
CA THR A 796 1.59 8.46 14.47
C THR A 796 3.00 8.65 13.93
N ALA A 797 3.20 9.65 13.08
CA ALA A 797 4.51 9.94 12.52
C ALA A 797 4.77 11.44 12.52
N HIS A 798 6.06 11.79 12.60
CA HIS A 798 6.56 13.14 12.40
C HIS A 798 7.60 13.07 11.30
N THR A 799 7.18 13.38 10.08
CA THR A 799 7.99 13.23 8.86
C THR A 799 9.26 14.06 8.93
N CYS A 800 9.16 15.26 9.51
CA CYS A 800 10.26 16.16 9.85
C CYS A 800 11.45 15.45 10.54
N PHE A 801 11.15 14.55 11.47
CA PHE A 801 12.19 13.88 12.26
C PHE A 801 12.48 12.46 11.80
N ASN A 802 11.92 12.04 10.66
CA ASN A 802 11.91 10.64 10.23
C ASN A 802 11.46 9.71 11.37
N GLN A 803 10.40 10.14 12.10
CA GLN A 803 9.97 9.52 13.36
C GLN A 803 8.65 8.77 13.21
N LEU A 804 8.63 7.53 13.69
CA LEU A 804 7.44 6.74 13.94
C LEU A 804 7.17 6.66 15.45
N CYS A 805 6.08 7.24 15.90
CA CYS A 805 5.59 7.13 17.27
C CYS A 805 4.72 5.87 17.37
N LEU A 806 5.28 4.82 17.96
CA LEU A 806 4.65 3.52 18.08
C LEU A 806 4.11 3.30 19.50
N PRO A 807 2.79 3.11 19.68
CA PRO A 807 2.18 2.71 20.95
C PRO A 807 2.66 1.34 21.44
N THR A 808 2.38 1.03 22.70
CA THR A 808 2.50 -0.35 23.19
C THR A 808 1.28 -1.16 22.75
N TYR A 809 1.52 -2.41 22.34
CA TYR A 809 0.48 -3.35 21.92
C TYR A 809 0.61 -4.65 22.72
N ASP A 810 -0.50 -5.40 22.78
CA ASP A 810 -0.56 -6.66 23.53
C ASP A 810 -0.34 -7.89 22.63
N SER A 811 -0.45 -7.73 21.31
CA SER A 811 -0.26 -8.81 20.34
C SER A 811 0.37 -8.36 19.02
N TYR A 812 0.90 -9.33 18.27
CA TYR A 812 1.40 -9.12 16.91
C TYR A 812 0.28 -8.69 15.96
N GLU A 813 -0.89 -9.33 16.07
CA GLU A 813 -2.05 -9.12 15.21
C GLU A 813 -2.59 -7.70 15.34
N GLU A 814 -2.65 -7.19 16.58
CA GLU A 814 -3.05 -5.82 16.86
C GLU A 814 -2.08 -4.80 16.24
N LEU A 815 -0.76 -4.96 16.46
CA LEU A 815 0.25 -4.10 15.84
C LEU A 815 0.13 -4.15 14.31
N HIS A 816 0.02 -5.35 13.73
CA HIS A 816 -0.08 -5.53 12.29
C HIS A 816 -1.31 -4.81 11.72
N LYS A 817 -2.47 -4.96 12.36
CA LYS A 817 -3.70 -4.30 11.95
C LYS A 817 -3.57 -2.78 12.00
N LEU A 818 -3.11 -2.23 13.13
CA LEU A 818 -3.08 -0.78 13.36
C LEU A 818 -1.97 -0.09 12.55
N LEU A 819 -0.81 -0.72 12.39
CA LEU A 819 0.24 -0.19 11.52
C LEU A 819 -0.19 -0.18 10.06
N LYS A 820 -0.84 -1.26 9.60
CA LYS A 820 -1.35 -1.34 8.24
C LYS A 820 -2.43 -0.28 7.99
N LEU A 821 -3.32 -0.07 8.96
CA LEU A 821 -4.35 0.96 8.91
C LEU A 821 -3.73 2.37 8.83
N ALA A 822 -2.73 2.65 9.67
CA ALA A 822 -2.04 3.95 9.66
C ALA A 822 -1.37 4.26 8.32
N ILE A 823 -0.72 3.30 7.66
CA ILE A 823 -0.07 3.54 6.36
C ILE A 823 -1.03 3.50 5.17
N SER A 824 -2.25 2.97 5.33
CA SER A 824 -3.27 2.96 4.28
C SER A 824 -4.18 4.18 4.31
N GLU A 825 -4.51 4.68 5.51
CA GLU A 825 -5.45 5.77 5.74
C GLU A 825 -4.77 7.06 6.21
N GLY A 826 -3.61 6.97 6.87
CA GLY A 826 -2.86 8.14 7.36
C GLY A 826 -2.23 9.00 6.25
N SER A 827 -2.22 8.53 5.00
CA SER A 827 -1.82 9.31 3.83
C SER A 827 -2.85 10.33 3.37
N GLU A 828 -4.11 10.24 3.83
CA GLU A 828 -5.19 11.19 3.50
C GLU A 828 -5.13 12.48 4.34
N GLY A 829 -4.05 12.67 5.12
CA GLY A 829 -3.89 13.78 6.04
C GLY A 829 -4.73 13.61 7.30
N PHE A 830 -4.23 14.12 8.43
CA PHE A 830 -4.92 14.08 9.73
C PHE A 830 -6.24 14.85 9.71
N GLY A 831 -7.30 14.21 9.19
CA GLY A 831 -8.68 14.68 9.15
C GLY A 831 -9.68 13.60 9.59
N MET A 832 -9.21 12.44 10.05
CA MET A 832 -10.03 11.48 10.80
C MET A 832 -9.79 11.64 12.30
N LEU A 833 -10.36 12.69 12.87
CA LEU A 833 -10.75 12.74 14.28
C LEU A 833 -12.14 13.37 14.39
#